data_AF-A0A091B3F8-F1
#
_entry.id   AF-A0A091B3F8-F1
#
_cell.length_a   1.000
_cell.length_b   1.000
_cell.length_c   1.000
_cell.angle_alpha   90.00
_cell.angle_beta   90.00
_cell.angle_gamma   90.00
#
_symmetry.space_group_name_H-M   'P 1'
#
loop_
_entity.id
_entity.type
_entity.pdbx_description
1 polymer ?
#
loop_
_entity_poly.entity_id
_entity_poly.type
_entity_poly.pdbx_seq_one_letter_code
_entity_poly.pdbx_strand_id
1 'polypeptide(L)'
;MLSLACSAALSAQAQEPARPIDIPAGSLAGALDSLSRQSGTQVVYPADQLRGVDTGGAQGNLTPDQALDKLLAGSGFVARRGDAGAVVIVRAAVANPPPAPAPVPAPAPAAPAEPVAEEPATLETLQVTGSRIPRSQIEGPAPITVVTAADIQAGGFTSVPDVLQSLTQNGGETQSQQSAGGADFSPGAQQVDLRALGPNHTLVLVNGRRIADFPLPFGGRSNFTDISSLPLGMIDRIEVLTGSASAIYGSDAISGVVNLILKKQADGTTIDYRYGQTEAGDAVSHRLNLSGGFSKGGFDLVAGLEYLEQDPLWGYQRSQQDSSYDAPNPSRYGYPPRNFLITDWWDDYIDPGEETCDALSNLNEGTMHYAYRRNYGYYCGSDRAVAYRTMLSERSGVNLFATLGYDLANGMRWFADVQAGRHEVSLFRAPRSWALMTPDGTEWDYFYNQDTEQLEYWQRQFTVEEMGGLRTGMVNTVQKTFGLTTGFTGTFGENWDYEAALSHSQYRAEISWPQIVASRANDLFLGPLLGYDEDGYPIYDAPYERMYTPLTRAEYDAIFARTTYHPESETQTLSFTLTNAALFAMAGGDAGFAATAEFGHQSYDLKPDPLATQYYYYSWKDSDGSGSRNRWALAGELRMPVLDTLNVSVAGRFDQYRFAGREPNKPTWSTGVEWRPLESLLVRGSYGTAFRAPDLHYVFTGPGNDETSVVDFYRCDTQEPDESYDDCSYGDEGIIRSRVGNRDLKPETSDSWTTGLVWSPTDWLDFSVDYFSIDMSNQVQDLRANEVMRWERDCRLGINGADPGSATCVDMLARVTRTNTGAIYGVHVNPINIANESTDGVDFSTHVRMETGFGTFRLAGNYTWVRTHEIQEYPDEAVVDMFAVNSGYDIPRSKASLRLSWEREGWSAAIQGRRLGSLPNGWSYDEVWEEGDPGPKIGATYRYNATFGYAFTDHSRITLSVVNLFDKQPPADPTYTSYPYYDISWFDTQGRSFFLQYTHKFGGEAL
;
A
#
# COMPACT_ATOMS: atom_id res chain seq x y z
N MET A 1 -38.68 -15.71 3.75
CA MET A 1 -39.02 -16.46 4.97
C MET A 1 -37.77 -16.60 5.84
N LEU A 2 -37.42 -15.58 6.60
CA LEU A 2 -36.31 -15.58 7.57
C LEU A 2 -36.53 -14.37 8.49
N SER A 3 -37.56 -14.49 9.33
CA SER A 3 -37.99 -13.45 10.25
C SER A 3 -38.61 -14.14 11.47
N LEU A 4 -37.81 -14.85 12.28
CA LEU A 4 -38.18 -15.35 13.61
C LEU A 4 -37.02 -16.20 14.19
N ALA A 5 -35.95 -15.54 14.66
CA ALA A 5 -34.96 -16.15 15.55
C ALA A 5 -34.06 -15.11 16.27
N CYS A 6 -34.61 -13.96 16.67
CA CYS A 6 -33.87 -12.95 17.44
C CYS A 6 -34.77 -12.35 18.52
N SER A 7 -35.07 -13.13 19.56
CA SER A 7 -35.74 -12.65 20.77
C SER A 7 -35.60 -13.72 21.87
N ALA A 8 -34.47 -13.72 22.59
CA ALA A 8 -34.36 -14.13 24.00
C ALA A 8 -32.88 -14.35 24.40
N ALA A 9 -32.19 -13.28 24.76
CA ALA A 9 -31.09 -13.29 25.74
C ALA A 9 -30.78 -11.84 26.13
N LEU A 10 -31.55 -11.29 27.08
CA LEU A 10 -31.23 -10.03 27.74
C LEU A 10 -30.98 -10.30 29.22
N SER A 11 -29.96 -9.61 29.74
CA SER A 11 -29.58 -9.41 31.13
C SER A 11 -29.08 -10.64 31.92
N ALA A 12 -27.75 -10.78 31.96
CA ALA A 12 -27.04 -11.23 33.14
C ALA A 12 -25.79 -10.36 33.30
N GLN A 13 -25.70 -9.58 34.38
CA GLN A 13 -24.44 -9.01 34.84
C GLN A 13 -23.54 -10.19 35.21
N ALA A 14 -22.45 -10.38 34.48
CA ALA A 14 -21.52 -11.49 34.72
C ALA A 14 -20.63 -11.14 35.92
N GLN A 15 -20.91 -11.77 37.05
CA GLN A 15 -19.94 -11.94 38.13
C GLN A 15 -19.03 -13.10 37.71
N GLU A 16 -17.71 -12.88 37.63
CA GLU A 16 -16.79 -13.92 37.17
C GLU A 16 -16.86 -15.18 38.05
N PRO A 17 -16.93 -16.38 37.47
CA PRO A 17 -17.07 -17.61 38.25
C PRO A 17 -15.81 -17.92 39.06
N ALA A 18 -16.00 -18.51 40.25
CA ALA A 18 -14.90 -19.00 41.08
C ALA A 18 -14.15 -20.14 40.38
N ARG A 19 -12.82 -20.07 40.39
CA ARG A 19 -11.91 -21.05 39.77
C ARG A 19 -10.81 -21.49 40.76
N PRO A 20 -10.16 -22.64 40.53
CA PRO A 20 -9.04 -23.06 41.37
C PRO A 20 -7.88 -22.06 41.22
N ILE A 21 -7.53 -21.39 42.31
CA ILE A 21 -6.36 -20.52 42.42
C ILE A 21 -5.38 -21.17 43.39
N ASP A 22 -4.12 -21.28 42.99
CA ASP A 22 -3.02 -21.80 43.80
C ASP A 22 -1.78 -20.92 43.63
N ILE A 23 -1.68 -19.91 44.50
CA ILE A 23 -0.58 -18.94 44.52
C ILE A 23 0.09 -19.03 45.88
N PRO A 24 1.36 -19.48 45.96
CA PRO A 24 2.08 -19.59 47.22
C PRO A 24 2.42 -18.21 47.80
N ALA A 25 2.78 -18.17 49.09
CA ALA A 25 3.34 -16.98 49.71
C ALA A 25 4.69 -16.62 49.07
N GLY A 26 4.97 -15.32 48.89
CA GLY A 26 6.15 -14.83 48.20
C GLY A 26 6.03 -13.34 47.88
N SER A 27 6.78 -12.87 46.87
CA SER A 27 6.70 -11.46 46.47
C SER A 27 5.31 -11.14 45.93
N LEU A 28 4.78 -9.98 46.33
CA LEU A 28 3.45 -9.53 45.91
C LEU A 28 3.38 -9.33 44.39
N ALA A 29 4.42 -8.76 43.77
CA ALA A 29 4.51 -8.64 42.31
C ALA A 29 4.40 -10.01 41.61
N GLY A 30 5.21 -10.99 42.03
CA GLY A 30 5.18 -12.33 41.45
C GLY A 30 3.83 -13.06 41.67
N ALA A 31 3.17 -12.79 42.81
CA ALA A 31 1.85 -13.33 43.10
C ALA A 31 0.73 -12.67 42.28
N LEU A 32 0.79 -11.36 42.03
CA LEU A 32 -0.14 -10.65 41.16
C LEU A 32 0.03 -11.10 39.71
N ASP A 33 1.27 -11.32 39.24
CA ASP A 33 1.53 -11.91 37.92
C ASP A 33 0.99 -13.35 37.83
N SER A 34 1.14 -14.13 38.89
CA SER A 34 0.58 -15.48 38.96
C SER A 34 -0.95 -15.46 38.94
N LEU A 35 -1.57 -14.47 39.60
CA LEU A 35 -3.03 -14.27 39.54
C LEU A 35 -3.47 -13.84 38.15
N SER A 36 -2.79 -12.90 37.51
CA SER A 36 -3.08 -12.49 36.12
C SER A 36 -3.00 -13.69 35.18
N ARG A 37 -2.01 -14.56 35.37
CA ARG A 37 -1.84 -15.81 34.59
C ARG A 37 -2.92 -16.86 34.87
N GLN A 38 -3.23 -17.14 36.14
CA GLN A 38 -4.24 -18.14 36.51
C GLN A 38 -5.66 -17.68 36.24
N SER A 39 -5.88 -16.37 36.17
CA SER A 39 -7.21 -15.78 36.10
C SER A 39 -7.51 -14.99 34.80
N GLY A 40 -6.52 -14.67 33.99
CA GLY A 40 -6.73 -13.77 32.85
C GLY A 40 -7.14 -12.34 33.24
N THR A 41 -7.24 -12.04 34.54
CA THR A 41 -7.48 -10.69 35.04
C THR A 41 -6.22 -9.88 34.80
N GLN A 42 -6.27 -8.84 33.99
CA GLN A 42 -5.11 -7.96 33.80
C GLN A 42 -4.92 -7.11 35.07
N VAL A 43 -3.86 -7.39 35.83
CA VAL A 43 -3.48 -6.60 36.99
C VAL A 43 -2.29 -5.72 36.64
N VAL A 44 -2.44 -4.39 36.81
CA VAL A 44 -1.43 -3.38 36.48
C VAL A 44 -0.88 -2.78 37.77
N TYR A 45 0.44 -2.66 37.87
CA TYR A 45 1.10 -2.08 39.04
C TYR A 45 2.50 -1.52 38.71
N PRO A 46 2.94 -0.45 39.38
CA PRO A 46 4.33 0.01 39.30
C PRO A 46 5.26 -0.98 40.03
N ALA A 47 6.13 -1.67 39.29
CA ALA A 47 7.00 -2.72 39.85
C ALA A 47 8.00 -2.19 40.90
N ASP A 48 8.39 -0.93 40.80
CA ASP A 48 9.22 -0.22 41.77
C ASP A 48 8.52 -0.05 43.13
N GLN A 49 7.21 0.18 43.13
CA GLN A 49 6.42 0.38 44.35
C GLN A 49 6.16 -0.92 45.13
N LEU A 50 6.13 -2.06 44.46
CA LEU A 50 5.91 -3.37 45.08
C LEU A 50 7.21 -4.09 45.47
N ARG A 51 8.38 -3.47 45.25
CA ARG A 51 9.68 -4.05 45.56
C ARG A 51 9.81 -4.30 47.08
N GLY A 52 10.03 -5.56 47.46
CA GLY A 52 10.19 -5.98 48.85
C GLY A 52 8.88 -6.13 49.64
N VAL A 53 7.73 -6.11 48.96
CA VAL A 53 6.42 -6.37 49.56
C VAL A 53 6.06 -7.83 49.35
N ASP A 54 5.80 -8.55 50.44
CA ASP A 54 5.41 -9.96 50.41
C ASP A 54 3.90 -10.15 50.63
N THR A 55 3.39 -11.28 50.14
CA THR A 55 1.99 -11.70 50.33
C THR A 55 1.92 -13.10 50.95
N GLY A 56 0.82 -13.37 51.67
CA GLY A 56 0.50 -14.68 52.23
C GLY A 56 0.03 -15.71 51.18
N GLY A 57 -0.09 -15.32 49.91
CA GLY A 57 -0.59 -16.17 48.84
C GLY A 57 -2.12 -16.31 48.82
N ALA A 58 -2.64 -16.97 47.80
CA ALA A 58 -4.06 -17.22 47.63
C ALA A 58 -4.30 -18.65 47.15
N GLN A 59 -4.99 -19.45 47.97
CA GLN A 59 -5.34 -20.83 47.64
C GLN A 59 -6.85 -21.08 47.83
N GLY A 60 -7.44 -21.84 46.90
CA GLY A 60 -8.82 -22.32 46.97
C GLY A 60 -9.62 -22.07 45.69
N ASN A 61 -10.92 -22.40 45.70
CA ASN A 61 -11.82 -22.05 44.61
C ASN A 61 -12.33 -20.62 44.81
N LEU A 62 -11.64 -19.66 44.19
CA LEU A 62 -11.82 -18.22 44.41
C LEU A 62 -12.21 -17.53 43.11
N THR A 63 -13.04 -16.51 43.19
CA THR A 63 -13.12 -15.51 42.11
C THR A 63 -11.80 -14.73 42.07
N PRO A 64 -11.37 -14.20 40.91
CA PRO A 64 -10.16 -13.36 40.85
C PRO A 64 -10.17 -12.19 41.82
N ASP A 65 -11.32 -11.54 42.04
CA ASP A 65 -11.43 -10.49 43.06
C ASP A 65 -11.14 -11.02 44.48
N GLN A 66 -11.68 -12.19 44.85
CA GLN A 66 -11.40 -12.80 46.14
C GLN A 66 -9.94 -13.26 46.29
N ALA A 67 -9.32 -13.72 45.20
CA ALA A 67 -7.90 -14.04 45.18
C ALA A 67 -7.05 -12.78 45.32
N LEU A 68 -7.42 -11.70 44.63
CA LEU A 68 -6.74 -10.42 44.68
C LEU A 68 -6.83 -9.79 46.08
N ASP A 69 -8.00 -9.80 46.70
CA ASP A 69 -8.19 -9.35 48.08
C ASP A 69 -7.30 -10.12 49.06
N LYS A 70 -7.16 -11.45 48.87
CA LYS A 70 -6.24 -12.27 49.68
C LYS A 70 -4.78 -11.90 49.44
N LEU A 71 -4.39 -11.65 48.19
CA LEU A 71 -3.02 -11.28 47.86
C LEU A 71 -2.64 -9.90 48.43
N LEU A 72 -3.57 -8.95 48.43
CA LEU A 72 -3.36 -7.59 48.91
C LEU A 72 -3.57 -7.43 50.42
N ALA A 73 -4.09 -8.44 51.10
CA ALA A 73 -4.34 -8.39 52.54
C ALA A 73 -3.05 -8.10 53.33
N GLY A 74 -3.00 -6.93 53.98
CA GLY A 74 -1.86 -6.53 54.80
C GLY A 74 -0.65 -5.98 54.03
N SER A 75 -0.73 -5.84 52.70
CA SER A 75 0.37 -5.30 51.88
C SER A 75 0.47 -3.77 51.91
N GLY A 76 -0.59 -3.09 52.35
CA GLY A 76 -0.72 -1.62 52.26
C GLY A 76 -1.14 -1.12 50.87
N PHE A 77 -1.54 -2.03 49.98
CA PHE A 77 -2.07 -1.74 48.65
C PHE A 77 -3.54 -2.17 48.52
N VAL A 78 -4.27 -1.53 47.62
CA VAL A 78 -5.66 -1.81 47.29
C VAL A 78 -5.84 -1.88 45.78
N ALA A 79 -6.81 -2.70 45.34
CA ALA A 79 -7.19 -2.80 43.94
C ALA A 79 -8.19 -1.69 43.56
N ARG A 80 -8.01 -1.07 42.40
CA ARG A 80 -8.95 -0.15 41.75
C ARG A 80 -9.16 -0.62 40.31
N ARG A 81 -10.39 -0.58 39.79
CA ARG A 81 -10.65 -0.93 38.38
C ARG A 81 -10.62 0.34 37.52
N GLY A 82 -9.89 0.29 36.40
CA GLY A 82 -9.83 1.36 35.41
C GLY A 82 -10.81 1.18 34.24
N ASP A 83 -10.86 2.19 33.36
CA ASP A 83 -11.82 2.37 32.26
C ASP A 83 -11.71 1.38 31.09
N ALA A 84 -10.96 0.28 31.24
CA ALA A 84 -10.80 -0.78 30.22
C ALA A 84 -10.87 -2.20 30.84
N GLY A 85 -11.39 -2.32 32.08
CA GLY A 85 -11.51 -3.58 32.80
C GLY A 85 -10.23 -4.08 33.49
N ALA A 86 -9.09 -3.40 33.34
CA ALA A 86 -7.86 -3.69 34.06
C ALA A 86 -7.95 -3.32 35.56
N VAL A 87 -7.32 -4.13 36.42
CA VAL A 87 -7.27 -3.92 37.87
C VAL A 87 -5.93 -3.33 38.28
N VAL A 88 -5.92 -2.10 38.76
CA VAL A 88 -4.73 -1.36 39.16
C VAL A 88 -4.47 -1.51 40.66
N ILE A 89 -3.22 -1.80 41.04
CA ILE A 89 -2.81 -1.88 42.45
C ILE A 89 -2.17 -0.57 42.88
N VAL A 90 -2.81 0.13 43.80
CA VAL A 90 -2.37 1.43 44.32
C VAL A 90 -2.20 1.38 45.83
N ARG A 91 -1.34 2.23 46.39
CA ARG A 91 -1.12 2.30 47.84
C ARG A 91 -2.36 2.83 48.55
N ALA A 92 -2.78 2.18 49.63
CA ALA A 92 -3.95 2.59 50.41
C ALA A 92 -3.70 3.95 51.08
N ALA A 93 -4.56 4.94 50.81
CA ALA A 93 -4.51 6.24 51.48
C ALA A 93 -4.84 6.08 52.98
N VAL A 94 -3.98 6.60 53.86
CA VAL A 94 -4.22 6.61 55.30
C VAL A 94 -5.31 7.65 55.60
N ALA A 95 -6.52 7.19 55.93
CA ALA A 95 -7.60 8.07 56.34
C ALA A 95 -7.29 8.71 57.71
N ASN A 96 -7.07 10.02 57.74
CA ASN A 96 -7.02 10.79 58.99
C ASN A 96 -8.41 10.85 59.63
N PRO A 97 -8.53 10.73 60.96
CA PRO A 97 -9.82 10.82 61.65
C PRO A 97 -10.39 12.25 61.60
N PRO A 98 -11.73 12.41 61.57
CA PRO A 98 -12.37 13.71 61.40
C PRO A 98 -12.16 14.60 62.64
N PRO A 99 -11.95 15.92 62.47
CA PRO A 99 -11.83 16.84 63.59
C PRO A 99 -13.19 17.11 64.26
N ALA A 100 -13.16 17.30 65.58
CA ALA A 100 -14.32 17.63 66.41
C ALA A 100 -14.90 19.03 66.07
N PRO A 101 -16.21 19.26 66.26
CA PRO A 101 -16.86 20.50 65.84
C PRO A 101 -16.70 21.62 66.88
N ALA A 102 -16.29 22.81 66.43
CA ALA A 102 -16.39 24.09 67.16
C ALA A 102 -16.41 25.27 66.14
N PRO A 103 -16.83 26.50 66.52
CA PRO A 103 -17.98 27.20 65.92
C PRO A 103 -17.64 28.25 64.85
N VAL A 104 -18.64 28.55 64.00
CA VAL A 104 -18.70 29.63 62.99
C VAL A 104 -18.76 31.01 63.68
N PRO A 105 -17.98 32.07 63.31
CA PRO A 105 -18.17 32.92 62.10
C PRO A 105 -16.84 33.50 61.51
N ALA A 106 -16.67 34.17 60.36
CA ALA A 106 -17.45 34.80 59.28
C ALA A 106 -16.57 34.81 57.98
N PRO A 107 -17.07 35.17 56.77
CA PRO A 107 -16.42 34.84 55.50
C PRO A 107 -15.41 35.90 55.00
N ALA A 108 -14.25 35.45 54.52
CA ALA A 108 -13.30 36.21 53.67
C ALA A 108 -12.44 35.22 52.84
N PRO A 109 -11.86 35.66 51.71
CA PRO A 109 -12.05 35.16 50.34
C PRO A 109 -11.38 33.82 50.03
N ALA A 110 -11.94 33.11 49.05
CA ALA A 110 -11.45 31.83 48.55
C ALA A 110 -9.99 31.92 48.06
N ALA A 111 -9.13 31.11 48.68
CA ALA A 111 -7.83 30.72 48.14
C ALA A 111 -8.03 29.58 47.11
N PRO A 112 -7.13 29.42 46.12
CA PRO A 112 -7.27 28.46 45.03
C PRO A 112 -7.35 27.02 45.56
N ALA A 113 -8.24 26.21 44.99
CA ALA A 113 -8.25 24.77 45.24
C ALA A 113 -6.90 24.17 44.83
N GLU A 114 -6.29 23.40 45.73
CA GLU A 114 -5.15 22.55 45.40
C GLU A 114 -5.58 21.54 44.31
N PRO A 115 -4.73 21.29 43.30
CA PRO A 115 -5.04 20.32 42.26
C PRO A 115 -5.16 18.93 42.89
N VAL A 116 -6.28 18.26 42.61
CA VAL A 116 -6.45 16.83 42.85
C VAL A 116 -5.39 16.12 42.01
N ALA A 117 -4.56 15.31 42.66
CA ALA A 117 -3.60 14.45 41.96
C ALA A 117 -4.36 13.51 41.01
N GLU A 118 -4.15 13.69 39.70
CA GLU A 118 -4.61 12.77 38.68
C GLU A 118 -3.99 11.39 38.88
N GLU A 119 -4.81 10.36 38.68
CA GLU A 119 -4.35 8.96 38.65
C GLU A 119 -3.39 8.76 37.46
N PRO A 120 -2.26 8.05 37.63
CA PRO A 120 -1.36 7.78 36.53
C PRO A 120 -2.05 6.90 35.49
N ALA A 121 -2.03 7.33 34.23
CA ALA A 121 -2.55 6.57 33.09
C ALA A 121 -1.92 5.16 33.04
N THR A 122 -2.78 4.15 32.97
CA THR A 122 -2.43 2.72 32.95
C THR A 122 -1.77 2.35 31.62
N LEU A 123 -0.55 1.79 31.65
CA LEU A 123 0.13 1.23 30.48
C LEU A 123 -0.15 -0.28 30.39
N GLU A 124 -0.82 -0.70 29.31
CA GLU A 124 -0.96 -2.10 28.93
C GLU A 124 0.41 -2.69 28.52
N THR A 125 0.71 -3.93 28.93
CA THR A 125 1.84 -4.66 28.33
C THR A 125 1.46 -5.13 26.93
N LEU A 126 1.73 -4.28 25.95
CA LEU A 126 1.43 -4.50 24.54
C LEU A 126 2.67 -5.04 23.81
N GLN A 127 2.52 -6.16 23.10
CA GLN A 127 3.51 -6.55 22.11
C GLN A 127 3.37 -5.64 20.88
N VAL A 128 4.40 -4.85 20.61
CA VAL A 128 4.43 -3.87 19.51
C VAL A 128 5.33 -4.38 18.38
N THR A 129 5.02 -4.00 17.15
CA THR A 129 5.87 -4.27 15.97
C THR A 129 7.28 -3.76 16.23
N GLY A 130 8.29 -4.62 16.04
CA GLY A 130 9.71 -4.29 16.29
C GLY A 130 10.40 -5.16 17.35
N SER A 131 9.66 -5.91 18.17
CA SER A 131 10.23 -6.93 19.05
C SER A 131 9.27 -8.10 19.24
N ARG A 132 9.80 -9.32 19.40
CA ARG A 132 9.00 -10.49 19.81
C ARG A 132 8.98 -10.66 21.32
N ILE A 133 9.70 -9.84 22.07
CA ILE A 133 9.74 -9.85 23.53
C ILE A 133 8.64 -8.90 24.05
N PRO A 134 7.66 -9.39 24.82
CA PRO A 134 6.64 -8.54 25.42
C PRO A 134 7.26 -7.43 26.29
N ARG A 135 6.78 -6.19 26.14
CA ARG A 135 7.25 -5.03 26.91
C ARG A 135 6.07 -4.10 27.26
N SER A 136 6.23 -3.33 28.32
CA SER A 136 5.23 -2.33 28.77
C SER A 136 5.39 -0.96 28.10
N GLN A 137 6.48 -0.75 27.35
CA GLN A 137 6.79 0.51 26.70
C GLN A 137 6.76 0.34 25.19
N ILE A 138 5.97 1.19 24.52
CA ILE A 138 5.85 1.22 23.05
C ILE A 138 7.15 1.67 22.38
N GLU A 139 7.88 2.58 23.00
CA GLU A 139 9.15 3.09 22.48
C GLU A 139 10.22 1.98 22.45
N GLY A 140 10.81 1.76 21.28
CA GLY A 140 11.93 0.84 21.06
C GLY A 140 13.15 1.54 20.45
N PRO A 141 14.21 0.78 20.10
CA PRO A 141 15.44 1.33 19.51
C PRO A 141 15.25 1.86 18.09
N ALA A 142 14.26 1.33 17.36
CA ALA A 142 13.84 1.83 16.04
C ALA A 142 12.51 2.60 16.16
N PRO A 143 12.29 3.67 15.37
CA PRO A 143 11.05 4.44 15.40
C PRO A 143 9.84 3.63 14.92
N ILE A 144 8.74 3.73 15.68
CA ILE A 144 7.44 3.13 15.33
C ILE A 144 6.39 4.23 15.33
N THR A 145 5.68 4.36 14.22
CA THR A 145 4.49 5.23 14.12
C THR A 145 3.25 4.39 14.35
N VAL A 146 2.38 4.80 15.27
CA VAL A 146 1.11 4.12 15.54
C VAL A 146 -0.04 5.03 15.10
N VAL A 147 -0.94 4.51 14.28
CA VAL A 147 -2.18 5.18 13.88
C VAL A 147 -3.36 4.38 14.45
N THR A 148 -4.03 4.91 15.46
CA THR A 148 -5.13 4.24 16.15
C THR A 148 -6.45 4.38 15.39
N ALA A 149 -7.46 3.56 15.71
CA ALA A 149 -8.82 3.72 15.19
C ALA A 149 -9.40 5.12 15.44
N ALA A 150 -9.08 5.73 16.58
CA ALA A 150 -9.48 7.10 16.90
C ALA A 150 -8.79 8.14 15.98
N ASP A 151 -7.52 7.95 15.67
CA ASP A 151 -6.79 8.80 14.73
C ASP A 151 -7.35 8.66 13.31
N ILE A 152 -7.72 7.43 12.92
CA ILE A 152 -8.35 7.14 11.63
C ILE A 152 -9.67 7.89 11.48
N GLN A 153 -10.53 7.82 12.50
CA GLN A 153 -11.80 8.54 12.53
C GLN A 153 -11.60 10.05 12.52
N ALA A 154 -10.72 10.58 13.40
CA ALA A 154 -10.46 12.01 13.51
C ALA A 154 -9.86 12.61 12.23
N GLY A 155 -8.98 11.87 11.54
CA GLY A 155 -8.40 12.25 10.25
C GLY A 155 -9.39 12.24 9.08
N GLY A 156 -10.56 11.63 9.28
CA GLY A 156 -11.60 11.52 8.24
C GLY A 156 -11.23 10.55 7.12
N PHE A 157 -10.31 9.62 7.36
CA PHE A 157 -9.81 8.71 6.31
C PHE A 157 -10.89 7.74 5.85
N THR A 158 -10.84 7.38 4.58
CA THR A 158 -11.91 6.59 3.94
C THR A 158 -11.53 5.15 3.68
N SER A 159 -10.25 4.86 3.50
CA SER A 159 -9.71 3.54 3.19
C SER A 159 -8.30 3.38 3.78
N VAL A 160 -7.77 2.16 3.81
CA VAL A 160 -6.38 1.90 4.23
C VAL A 160 -5.36 2.65 3.34
N PRO A 161 -5.49 2.67 1.99
CA PRO A 161 -4.66 3.51 1.13
C PRO A 161 -4.61 5.00 1.53
N ASP A 162 -5.74 5.61 1.90
CA ASP A 162 -5.79 7.04 2.31
C ASP A 162 -5.04 7.27 3.63
N VAL A 163 -5.13 6.32 4.58
CA VAL A 163 -4.33 6.36 5.82
C VAL A 163 -2.84 6.27 5.49
N LEU A 164 -2.42 5.31 4.67
CA LEU A 164 -1.00 5.10 4.35
C LEU A 164 -0.42 6.21 3.48
N GLN A 165 -1.18 6.80 2.56
CA GLN A 165 -0.79 8.02 1.83
C GLN A 165 -0.54 9.22 2.76
N SER A 166 -1.28 9.30 3.87
CA SER A 166 -1.15 10.38 4.86
C SER A 166 0.13 10.31 5.71
N LEU A 167 0.77 9.13 5.78
CA LEU A 167 2.01 8.94 6.52
C LEU A 167 3.15 9.69 5.84
N THR A 168 3.96 10.38 6.63
CA THR A 168 5.10 11.14 6.10
C THR A 168 6.25 10.23 5.68
N GLN A 169 6.32 9.02 6.25
CA GLN A 169 7.30 7.98 5.91
C GLN A 169 6.98 7.22 4.61
N ASN A 170 5.74 7.29 4.12
CA ASN A 170 5.36 6.80 2.80
C ASN A 170 5.83 7.83 1.76
N GLY A 171 7.08 7.68 1.33
CA GLY A 171 7.77 8.61 0.44
C GLY A 171 7.52 8.35 -1.04
N GLY A 172 7.12 7.13 -1.40
CA GLY A 172 6.78 6.75 -2.77
C GLY A 172 5.30 6.90 -3.09
N GLU A 173 4.97 6.75 -4.36
CA GLU A 173 3.59 6.79 -4.85
C GLU A 173 2.77 5.62 -4.29
N THR A 174 1.58 5.89 -3.76
CA THR A 174 0.53 4.86 -3.63
C THR A 174 -0.35 4.90 -4.86
N GLN A 175 -0.25 3.87 -5.70
CA GLN A 175 -0.94 3.77 -6.99
C GLN A 175 -2.39 4.28 -6.92
N SER A 176 -2.66 5.29 -7.75
CA SER A 176 -3.98 5.92 -7.85
C SER A 176 -4.95 5.03 -8.63
N GLN A 177 -6.25 5.14 -8.32
CA GLN A 177 -7.32 4.47 -9.09
C GLN A 177 -7.46 5.04 -10.52
N GLN A 178 -6.82 6.18 -10.79
CA GLN A 178 -6.70 6.80 -12.12
C GLN A 178 -5.55 6.24 -12.96
N SER A 179 -4.65 5.45 -12.35
CA SER A 179 -3.43 4.99 -13.01
C SER A 179 -3.76 4.09 -14.20
N ALA A 180 -3.39 4.53 -15.40
CA ALA A 180 -3.53 3.74 -16.62
C ALA A 180 -2.68 2.47 -16.57
N GLY A 181 -1.41 2.58 -16.15
CA GLY A 181 -0.54 1.42 -15.94
C GLY A 181 -1.06 0.50 -14.82
N GLY A 182 -1.59 1.08 -13.75
CA GLY A 182 -2.29 0.33 -12.71
C GLY A 182 -3.50 -0.44 -13.24
N ALA A 183 -4.30 0.20 -14.10
CA ALA A 183 -5.46 -0.41 -14.73
C ALA A 183 -5.11 -1.54 -15.71
N ASP A 184 -3.92 -1.52 -16.33
CA ASP A 184 -3.46 -2.57 -17.24
C ASP A 184 -2.83 -3.75 -16.52
N PHE A 185 -1.91 -3.49 -15.59
CA PHE A 185 -1.10 -4.54 -14.95
C PHE A 185 -1.69 -5.04 -13.64
N SER A 186 -2.36 -4.17 -12.88
CA SER A 186 -2.86 -4.49 -11.54
C SER A 186 -4.24 -3.88 -11.23
N PRO A 187 -5.28 -4.25 -12.02
CA PRO A 187 -6.54 -3.51 -12.05
C PRO A 187 -7.19 -3.42 -10.66
N GLY A 188 -7.26 -2.19 -10.13
CA GLY A 188 -7.90 -1.88 -8.85
C GLY A 188 -7.06 -2.13 -7.60
N ALA A 189 -5.84 -2.65 -7.72
CA ALA A 189 -4.96 -2.85 -6.58
C ALA A 189 -4.21 -1.55 -6.21
N GLN A 190 -3.88 -1.39 -4.94
CA GLN A 190 -3.10 -0.25 -4.44
C GLN A 190 -2.01 -0.74 -3.47
N GLN A 191 -0.87 -0.05 -3.45
CA GLN A 191 0.35 -0.48 -2.76
C GLN A 191 0.87 0.59 -1.79
N VAL A 192 1.83 0.24 -0.91
CA VAL A 192 2.53 1.17 -0.01
C VAL A 192 4.05 1.11 -0.23
N ASP A 193 4.67 2.28 -0.35
CA ASP A 193 6.11 2.43 -0.62
C ASP A 193 6.78 3.34 0.42
N LEU A 194 7.18 2.71 1.53
CA LEU A 194 7.93 3.40 2.56
C LEU A 194 9.30 3.82 2.00
N ARG A 195 9.67 5.08 2.25
CA ARG A 195 10.95 5.67 1.85
C ARG A 195 11.20 5.74 0.32
N ALA A 196 10.20 5.48 -0.52
CA ALA A 196 10.34 5.51 -1.99
C ALA A 196 11.39 4.51 -2.53
N LEU A 197 11.51 3.34 -1.90
CA LEU A 197 12.47 2.30 -2.31
C LEU A 197 11.82 1.22 -3.19
N GLY A 198 10.49 1.26 -3.32
CA GLY A 198 9.68 0.33 -4.11
C GLY A 198 8.63 -0.43 -3.27
N PRO A 199 7.46 -0.76 -3.84
CA PRO A 199 6.40 -1.55 -3.20
C PRO A 199 6.88 -2.86 -2.57
N ASN A 200 7.82 -3.51 -3.26
CA ASN A 200 8.31 -4.84 -2.95
C ASN A 200 9.31 -4.83 -1.79
N HIS A 201 9.72 -3.67 -1.30
CA HIS A 201 10.65 -3.52 -0.16
C HIS A 201 9.95 -3.20 1.17
N THR A 202 8.62 -3.04 1.13
CA THR A 202 7.76 -2.81 2.30
C THR A 202 7.03 -4.10 2.67
N LEU A 203 7.22 -4.59 3.91
CA LEU A 203 6.51 -5.76 4.40
C LEU A 203 5.15 -5.38 5.00
N VAL A 204 4.06 -5.92 4.46
CA VAL A 204 2.71 -5.75 5.01
C VAL A 204 2.29 -7.00 5.81
N LEU A 205 1.81 -6.78 7.03
CA LEU A 205 1.35 -7.82 7.95
C LEU A 205 -0.07 -7.53 8.43
N VAL A 206 -0.83 -8.58 8.70
CA VAL A 206 -2.09 -8.50 9.45
C VAL A 206 -1.95 -9.34 10.71
N ASN A 207 -2.16 -8.75 11.89
CA ASN A 207 -1.91 -9.39 13.19
C ASN A 207 -0.51 -10.03 13.29
N GLY A 208 0.51 -9.39 12.71
CA GLY A 208 1.89 -9.90 12.69
C GLY A 208 2.11 -11.11 11.77
N ARG A 209 1.17 -11.41 10.85
CA ARG A 209 1.27 -12.50 9.86
C ARG A 209 1.28 -11.96 8.44
N ARG A 210 2.05 -12.63 7.58
CA ARG A 210 2.10 -12.33 6.14
C ARG A 210 0.77 -12.70 5.49
N ILE A 211 0.33 -11.85 4.57
CA ILE A 211 -0.81 -12.11 3.70
C ILE A 211 -0.31 -12.43 2.28
N ALA A 212 -1.15 -13.06 1.48
CA ALA A 212 -0.83 -13.34 0.09
C ALA A 212 -0.69 -12.05 -0.71
N ASP A 213 0.30 -12.02 -1.60
CA ASP A 213 0.51 -10.91 -2.54
C ASP A 213 -0.69 -10.76 -3.48
N PHE A 214 -0.86 -9.59 -4.09
CA PHE A 214 -1.74 -9.46 -5.23
C PHE A 214 -1.25 -10.40 -6.36
N PRO A 215 -2.14 -11.19 -6.99
CA PRO A 215 -1.69 -12.30 -7.82
C PRO A 215 -1.23 -11.87 -9.23
N LEU A 216 -1.34 -10.59 -9.59
CA LEU A 216 -0.68 -10.01 -10.76
C LEU A 216 0.50 -9.12 -10.34
N PRO A 217 1.56 -9.03 -11.17
CA PRO A 217 2.73 -8.23 -10.85
C PRO A 217 2.48 -6.72 -10.98
N PHE A 218 2.99 -5.94 -10.03
CA PHE A 218 3.07 -4.48 -10.11
C PHE A 218 3.90 -4.08 -11.34
N GLY A 219 3.33 -3.23 -12.19
CA GLY A 219 3.96 -2.77 -13.44
C GLY A 219 4.41 -3.89 -14.38
N GLY A 220 3.85 -5.10 -14.26
CA GLY A 220 4.29 -6.26 -15.05
C GLY A 220 5.60 -6.91 -14.56
N ARG A 221 6.14 -6.51 -13.41
CA ARG A 221 7.54 -6.84 -13.02
C ARG A 221 7.71 -7.50 -11.66
N SER A 222 7.07 -7.01 -10.60
CA SER A 222 7.34 -7.45 -9.22
C SER A 222 6.08 -7.74 -8.42
N ASN A 223 6.16 -8.63 -7.43
CA ASN A 223 5.05 -8.89 -6.52
C ASN A 223 4.91 -7.77 -5.47
N PHE A 224 3.68 -7.54 -5.01
CA PHE A 224 3.35 -6.56 -3.97
C PHE A 224 2.07 -6.97 -3.24
N THR A 225 1.79 -6.35 -2.10
CA THR A 225 0.56 -6.58 -1.34
C THR A 225 -0.50 -5.52 -1.69
N ASP A 226 -1.70 -5.96 -2.11
CA ASP A 226 -2.85 -5.06 -2.24
C ASP A 226 -3.41 -4.70 -0.86
N ILE A 227 -3.37 -3.41 -0.53
CA ILE A 227 -3.90 -2.87 0.72
C ILE A 227 -5.34 -2.34 0.58
N SER A 228 -5.88 -2.27 -0.64
CA SER A 228 -7.17 -1.60 -0.90
C SER A 228 -8.39 -2.42 -0.48
N SER A 229 -8.23 -3.74 -0.33
CA SER A 229 -9.29 -4.68 0.06
C SER A 229 -9.38 -4.92 1.59
N LEU A 230 -8.44 -4.37 2.37
CA LEU A 230 -8.39 -4.55 3.83
C LEU A 230 -9.47 -3.71 4.57
N PRO A 231 -10.23 -4.29 5.50
CA PRO A 231 -11.39 -3.63 6.11
C PRO A 231 -10.99 -2.59 7.17
N LEU A 232 -11.06 -1.30 6.81
CA LEU A 232 -10.67 -0.20 7.69
C LEU A 232 -11.44 -0.19 9.02
N GLY A 233 -12.72 -0.59 9.02
CA GLY A 233 -13.55 -0.62 10.23
C GLY A 233 -13.16 -1.66 11.28
N MET A 234 -12.40 -2.69 10.87
CA MET A 234 -11.96 -3.79 11.75
C MET A 234 -10.56 -3.58 12.33
N ILE A 235 -9.85 -2.54 11.85
CA ILE A 235 -8.53 -2.18 12.34
C ILE A 235 -8.66 -1.50 13.70
N ASP A 236 -7.92 -2.03 14.67
CA ASP A 236 -7.70 -1.40 15.97
C ASP A 236 -6.65 -0.30 15.86
N ARG A 237 -5.53 -0.63 15.18
CA ARG A 237 -4.45 0.30 14.87
C ARG A 237 -3.57 -0.21 13.73
N ILE A 238 -2.84 0.70 13.11
CA ILE A 238 -1.78 0.42 12.15
C ILE A 238 -0.45 0.81 12.79
N GLU A 239 0.51 -0.12 12.80
CA GLU A 239 1.85 0.11 13.30
C GLU A 239 2.82 0.14 12.11
N VAL A 240 3.60 1.21 11.99
CA VAL A 240 4.60 1.39 10.93
C VAL A 240 5.97 1.49 11.56
N LEU A 241 6.74 0.42 11.42
CA LEU A 241 8.14 0.35 11.83
C LEU A 241 9.02 0.75 10.66
N THR A 242 9.83 1.79 10.83
CA THR A 242 10.77 2.23 9.79
C THR A 242 12.21 1.91 10.18
N GLY A 243 12.97 1.36 9.23
CA GLY A 243 14.33 0.83 9.43
C GLY A 243 14.39 -0.68 9.16
N SER A 244 15.60 -1.26 9.11
CA SER A 244 15.78 -2.69 8.85
C SER A 244 15.11 -3.53 9.93
N ALA A 245 14.07 -4.25 9.53
CA ALA A 245 13.34 -5.16 10.41
C ALA A 245 13.51 -6.64 10.01
N SER A 246 14.38 -6.93 9.03
CA SER A 246 14.60 -8.30 8.55
C SER A 246 15.13 -9.24 9.62
N ALA A 247 15.93 -8.77 10.58
CA ALA A 247 16.40 -9.60 11.69
C ALA A 247 15.24 -10.18 12.55
N ILE A 248 14.07 -9.53 12.53
CA ILE A 248 12.87 -9.97 13.26
C ILE A 248 11.84 -10.62 12.31
N TYR A 249 11.62 -10.05 11.12
CA TYR A 249 10.52 -10.41 10.23
C TYR A 249 10.94 -11.15 8.94
N GLY A 250 12.22 -11.25 8.65
CA GLY A 250 12.78 -11.92 7.46
C GLY A 250 12.78 -11.06 6.20
N SER A 251 12.67 -11.72 5.04
CA SER A 251 12.67 -11.08 3.70
C SER A 251 11.64 -9.95 3.59
N ASP A 252 11.89 -8.99 2.71
CA ASP A 252 10.95 -7.92 2.27
C ASP A 252 10.79 -6.76 3.25
N ALA A 253 11.42 -6.79 4.43
CA ALA A 253 11.38 -5.72 5.42
C ALA A 253 12.60 -4.78 5.31
N ILE A 254 12.90 -4.30 4.10
CA ILE A 254 14.04 -3.42 3.81
C ILE A 254 13.68 -1.96 4.14
N SER A 255 12.57 -1.45 3.58
CA SER A 255 12.11 -0.08 3.86
C SER A 255 11.41 0.04 5.21
N GLY A 256 10.80 -1.06 5.67
CA GLY A 256 10.10 -1.15 6.95
C GLY A 256 8.99 -2.20 6.95
N VAL A 257 8.14 -2.14 7.98
CA VAL A 257 6.99 -3.03 8.19
C VAL A 257 5.74 -2.20 8.47
N VAL A 258 4.66 -2.50 7.76
CA VAL A 258 3.30 -2.02 8.04
C VAL A 258 2.50 -3.18 8.62
N ASN A 259 2.14 -3.11 9.90
CA ASN A 259 1.37 -4.15 10.57
C ASN A 259 -0.02 -3.62 10.95
N LEU A 260 -1.04 -4.19 10.31
CA LEU A 260 -2.44 -3.87 10.59
C LEU A 260 -2.93 -4.79 11.71
N ILE A 261 -3.19 -4.20 12.88
CA ILE A 261 -3.71 -4.92 14.03
C ILE A 261 -5.23 -4.85 14.00
N LEU A 262 -5.87 -6.00 13.92
CA LEU A 262 -7.33 -6.12 13.95
C LEU A 262 -7.84 -6.19 15.39
N LYS A 263 -9.08 -5.77 15.60
CA LYS A 263 -9.75 -5.79 16.92
C LYS A 263 -9.75 -7.22 17.50
N LYS A 264 -9.15 -7.40 18.69
CA LYS A 264 -9.06 -8.71 19.38
C LYS A 264 -10.09 -8.89 20.50
N GLN A 265 -10.75 -7.83 20.91
CA GLN A 265 -11.77 -7.84 21.95
C GLN A 265 -13.01 -7.12 21.44
N ALA A 266 -14.18 -7.58 21.88
CA ALA A 266 -15.45 -6.94 21.57
C ALA A 266 -15.95 -6.22 22.80
N ASP A 267 -16.12 -4.91 22.66
CA ASP A 267 -16.81 -4.09 23.64
C ASP A 267 -18.24 -3.86 23.14
N GLY A 268 -19.15 -4.75 23.54
CA GLY A 268 -20.50 -4.80 23.00
C GLY A 268 -20.57 -5.15 21.51
N THR A 269 -21.74 -4.94 20.91
CA THR A 269 -21.93 -5.06 19.45
C THR A 269 -22.02 -3.66 18.84
N THR A 270 -21.10 -3.31 17.95
CA THR A 270 -21.08 -2.01 17.26
C THR A 270 -21.60 -2.14 15.84
N ILE A 271 -22.43 -1.17 15.44
CA ILE A 271 -22.86 -0.93 14.07
C ILE A 271 -22.34 0.45 13.66
N ASP A 272 -21.53 0.49 12.62
CA ASP A 272 -21.13 1.74 11.95
C ASP A 272 -21.70 1.75 10.55
N TYR A 273 -22.58 2.70 10.25
CA TYR A 273 -23.03 2.96 8.88
C TYR A 273 -22.50 4.30 8.41
N ARG A 274 -21.83 4.33 7.27
CA ARG A 274 -21.31 5.53 6.64
C ARG A 274 -21.89 5.70 5.24
N TYR A 275 -22.48 6.86 5.01
CA TYR A 275 -22.84 7.37 3.69
C TYR A 275 -21.79 8.39 3.25
N GLY A 276 -21.37 8.36 2.00
CA GLY A 276 -20.42 9.30 1.42
C GLY A 276 -20.89 9.80 0.06
N GLN A 277 -20.60 11.06 -0.25
CA GLN A 277 -20.89 11.64 -1.56
C GLN A 277 -19.90 12.78 -1.89
N THR A 278 -19.51 12.89 -3.15
CA THR A 278 -18.82 14.08 -3.67
C THR A 278 -19.74 15.31 -3.64
N GLU A 279 -19.18 16.51 -3.58
CA GLU A 279 -19.98 17.76 -3.60
C GLU A 279 -20.83 17.90 -4.87
N ALA A 280 -20.34 17.41 -6.00
CA ALA A 280 -21.06 17.37 -7.27
C ALA A 280 -22.21 16.33 -7.30
N GLY A 281 -22.26 15.43 -6.31
CA GLY A 281 -23.32 14.44 -6.17
C GLY A 281 -23.18 13.19 -7.04
N ASP A 282 -22.02 13.01 -7.68
CA ASP A 282 -21.79 12.08 -8.79
C ASP A 282 -21.01 10.81 -8.45
N ALA A 283 -20.48 10.71 -7.24
CA ALA A 283 -19.91 9.48 -6.71
C ALA A 283 -20.41 9.28 -5.28
N VAL A 284 -21.24 8.26 -5.08
CA VAL A 284 -21.82 7.86 -3.79
C VAL A 284 -21.06 6.65 -3.25
N SER A 285 -20.94 6.56 -1.92
CA SER A 285 -20.43 5.37 -1.25
C SER A 285 -21.24 5.02 -0.01
N HIS A 286 -21.37 3.72 0.24
CA HIS A 286 -21.99 3.14 1.42
C HIS A 286 -21.01 2.18 2.07
N ARG A 287 -20.84 2.30 3.39
CA ARG A 287 -20.09 1.32 4.18
C ARG A 287 -20.87 0.94 5.42
N LEU A 288 -21.08 -0.35 5.64
CA LEU A 288 -21.65 -0.89 6.86
C LEU A 288 -20.62 -1.79 7.54
N ASN A 289 -20.22 -1.44 8.76
CA ASN A 289 -19.43 -2.30 9.63
C ASN A 289 -20.30 -2.82 10.75
N LEU A 290 -20.24 -4.11 10.99
CA LEU A 290 -20.80 -4.79 12.14
C LEU A 290 -19.64 -5.45 12.86
N SER A 291 -19.46 -5.21 14.16
CA SER A 291 -18.49 -5.93 14.96
C SER A 291 -19.07 -6.27 16.31
N GLY A 292 -18.76 -7.43 16.85
CA GLY A 292 -19.16 -7.82 18.19
C GLY A 292 -18.46 -9.09 18.62
N GLY A 293 -18.82 -9.56 19.78
CA GLY A 293 -18.21 -10.76 20.32
C GLY A 293 -18.99 -11.30 21.49
N PHE A 294 -18.59 -12.50 21.90
CA PHE A 294 -19.12 -13.11 23.10
C PHE A 294 -18.06 -14.02 23.71
N SER A 295 -18.12 -14.16 25.03
CA SER A 295 -17.29 -15.10 25.78
C SER A 295 -18.18 -16.03 26.59
N LYS A 296 -17.89 -17.33 26.58
CA LYS A 296 -18.62 -18.34 27.35
C LYS A 296 -17.68 -19.44 27.84
N GLY A 297 -17.49 -19.52 29.15
CA GLY A 297 -16.50 -20.44 29.73
C GLY A 297 -15.10 -20.02 29.30
N GLY A 298 -14.28 -20.97 28.84
CA GLY A 298 -12.96 -20.68 28.27
C GLY A 298 -12.97 -20.29 26.79
N PHE A 299 -14.14 -20.17 26.14
CA PHE A 299 -14.25 -19.78 24.74
C PHE A 299 -14.52 -18.29 24.60
N ASP A 300 -13.81 -17.63 23.70
CA ASP A 300 -14.03 -16.25 23.28
C ASP A 300 -14.07 -16.15 21.75
N LEU A 301 -14.96 -15.29 21.26
CA LEU A 301 -15.10 -14.96 19.85
C LEU A 301 -15.24 -13.45 19.72
N VAL A 302 -14.46 -12.88 18.82
CA VAL A 302 -14.70 -11.56 18.23
C VAL A 302 -14.90 -11.76 16.74
N ALA A 303 -15.94 -11.16 16.18
CA ALA A 303 -16.22 -11.23 14.76
C ALA A 303 -16.69 -9.88 14.23
N GLY A 304 -16.39 -9.64 12.97
CA GLY A 304 -16.90 -8.48 12.27
C GLY A 304 -17.11 -8.71 10.78
N LEU A 305 -18.01 -7.91 10.23
CA LEU A 305 -18.41 -7.91 8.84
C LEU A 305 -18.41 -6.47 8.33
N GLU A 306 -17.74 -6.24 7.21
CA GLU A 306 -17.79 -4.98 6.47
C GLU A 306 -18.48 -5.26 5.13
N TYR A 307 -19.44 -4.41 4.77
CA TYR A 307 -19.99 -4.30 3.43
C TYR A 307 -19.64 -2.92 2.88
N LEU A 308 -19.11 -2.88 1.66
CA LEU A 308 -18.75 -1.66 0.93
C LEU A 308 -19.47 -1.65 -0.42
N GLU A 309 -19.98 -0.49 -0.79
CA GLU A 309 -20.48 -0.17 -2.13
C GLU A 309 -20.00 1.25 -2.48
N GLN A 310 -19.45 1.44 -3.67
CA GLN A 310 -18.91 2.71 -4.15
C GLN A 310 -19.21 2.82 -5.65
N ASP A 311 -19.88 3.90 -6.02
CA ASP A 311 -20.11 4.26 -7.42
C ASP A 311 -18.81 4.72 -8.08
N PRO A 312 -18.63 4.46 -9.38
CA PRO A 312 -17.50 5.00 -10.12
C PRO A 312 -17.62 6.51 -10.25
N LEU A 313 -16.48 7.19 -10.27
CA LEU A 313 -16.38 8.57 -10.70
C LEU A 313 -15.71 8.61 -12.07
N TRP A 314 -16.28 9.32 -13.03
CA TRP A 314 -15.76 9.40 -14.40
C TRP A 314 -15.02 10.72 -14.66
N GLY A 315 -14.00 10.67 -15.53
CA GLY A 315 -13.21 11.84 -15.94
C GLY A 315 -14.10 12.95 -16.50
N TYR A 316 -15.08 12.59 -17.34
CA TYR A 316 -16.02 13.55 -17.94
C TYR A 316 -16.96 14.26 -16.95
N GLN A 317 -16.97 13.85 -15.68
CA GLN A 317 -17.71 14.51 -14.60
C GLN A 317 -16.86 15.59 -13.91
N ARG A 318 -15.61 15.80 -14.34
CA ARG A 318 -14.72 16.83 -13.83
C ARG A 318 -14.32 17.76 -14.96
N SER A 319 -14.52 19.06 -14.77
CA SER A 319 -14.25 20.10 -15.77
C SER A 319 -12.76 20.35 -16.07
N GLN A 320 -11.86 19.53 -15.52
CA GLN A 320 -10.42 19.57 -15.79
C GLN A 320 -9.98 18.29 -16.53
N GLN A 321 -10.92 17.39 -16.76
CA GLN A 321 -10.71 16.09 -17.39
C GLN A 321 -11.78 15.80 -18.44
N ASP A 322 -12.72 16.71 -18.69
CA ASP A 322 -13.89 16.43 -19.52
C ASP A 322 -13.65 16.68 -21.01
N SER A 323 -12.52 17.29 -21.36
CA SER A 323 -12.10 17.53 -22.73
C SER A 323 -10.58 17.46 -22.91
N SER A 324 -10.13 17.07 -24.10
CA SER A 324 -8.72 17.25 -24.51
C SER A 324 -8.33 18.73 -24.51
N TYR A 325 -9.30 19.65 -24.64
CA TYR A 325 -9.06 21.08 -24.56
C TYR A 325 -8.74 21.58 -23.14
N ASP A 326 -8.76 20.72 -22.12
CA ASP A 326 -8.26 21.03 -20.78
C ASP A 326 -6.73 21.04 -20.70
N ALA A 327 -6.04 20.65 -21.77
CA ALA A 327 -4.58 20.69 -21.86
C ALA A 327 -4.04 22.09 -21.53
N PRO A 328 -2.86 22.22 -20.90
CA PRO A 328 -2.36 23.53 -20.48
C PRO A 328 -2.13 24.52 -21.64
N ASN A 329 -1.89 24.00 -22.85
CA ASN A 329 -1.96 24.74 -24.09
C ASN A 329 -2.81 23.96 -25.12
N PRO A 330 -4.13 24.24 -25.20
CA PRO A 330 -5.05 23.46 -26.04
C PRO A 330 -4.68 23.51 -27.53
N SER A 331 -4.13 24.64 -28.00
CA SER A 331 -3.71 24.80 -29.39
C SER A 331 -2.50 23.95 -29.78
N ARG A 332 -1.73 23.47 -28.80
CA ARG A 332 -0.52 22.66 -29.03
C ARG A 332 -0.68 21.20 -28.59
N TYR A 333 -1.43 20.94 -27.51
CA TYR A 333 -1.52 19.63 -26.86
C TYR A 333 -2.95 19.13 -26.70
N GLY A 334 -3.96 19.98 -26.89
CA GLY A 334 -5.36 19.64 -26.65
C GLY A 334 -6.08 19.02 -27.84
N TYR A 335 -5.38 18.24 -28.66
CA TYR A 335 -5.99 17.64 -29.85
C TYR A 335 -7.03 16.59 -29.45
N PRO A 336 -8.23 16.62 -30.06
CA PRO A 336 -9.19 15.53 -29.93
C PRO A 336 -8.56 14.18 -30.27
N PRO A 337 -8.85 13.10 -29.54
CA PRO A 337 -8.55 11.74 -29.96
C PRO A 337 -8.88 11.48 -31.42
N ARG A 338 -7.98 10.74 -32.09
CA ARG A 338 -8.10 10.32 -33.49
C ARG A 338 -9.14 9.19 -33.58
N ASN A 339 -10.42 9.55 -33.48
CA ASN A 339 -11.51 8.58 -33.47
C ASN A 339 -11.63 7.85 -34.80
N PHE A 340 -11.53 8.58 -35.90
CA PHE A 340 -11.48 8.06 -37.25
C PHE A 340 -10.31 8.72 -37.97
N LEU A 341 -9.30 7.93 -38.34
CA LEU A 341 -8.09 8.41 -38.98
C LEU A 341 -7.69 7.50 -40.14
N ILE A 342 -7.38 8.14 -41.26
CA ILE A 342 -6.64 7.55 -42.37
C ILE A 342 -5.45 8.48 -42.66
N THR A 343 -4.26 7.92 -42.82
CA THR A 343 -3.07 8.66 -43.28
C THR A 343 -2.50 8.05 -44.55
N ASP A 344 -1.77 8.86 -45.32
CA ASP A 344 -0.92 8.36 -46.40
C ASP A 344 0.46 7.94 -45.84
N TRP A 345 1.34 7.46 -46.73
CA TRP A 345 2.70 7.03 -46.41
C TRP A 345 3.58 8.09 -45.72
N TRP A 346 3.24 9.37 -45.80
CA TRP A 346 3.99 10.47 -45.17
C TRP A 346 3.44 10.86 -43.78
N ASP A 347 2.55 10.04 -43.22
CA ASP A 347 1.74 10.34 -42.04
C ASP A 347 0.77 11.54 -42.22
N ASP A 348 0.63 12.08 -43.43
CA ASP A 348 -0.31 13.16 -43.71
C ASP A 348 -1.75 12.64 -43.63
N TYR A 349 -2.63 13.39 -42.99
CA TYR A 349 -4.01 12.93 -42.77
C TYR A 349 -4.80 13.08 -44.07
N ILE A 350 -5.40 11.98 -44.51
CA ILE A 350 -6.29 11.99 -45.66
C ILE A 350 -7.61 12.60 -45.21
N ASP A 351 -7.84 13.85 -45.64
CA ASP A 351 -8.97 14.67 -45.22
C ASP A 351 -10.32 13.98 -45.53
N PRO A 352 -11.12 13.62 -44.50
CA PRO A 352 -12.42 12.99 -44.71
C PRO A 352 -13.48 13.96 -45.26
N GLY A 353 -13.23 15.27 -45.18
CA GLY A 353 -14.20 16.32 -45.44
C GLY A 353 -15.18 16.56 -44.29
N GLU A 354 -15.64 17.80 -44.17
CA GLU A 354 -16.55 18.26 -43.11
C GLU A 354 -17.88 17.48 -43.10
N GLU A 355 -18.48 17.22 -44.28
CA GLU A 355 -19.75 16.49 -44.40
C GLU A 355 -19.67 15.05 -43.84
N THR A 356 -18.53 14.39 -44.00
CA THR A 356 -18.27 13.04 -43.47
C THR A 356 -18.25 13.06 -41.94
N CYS A 357 -17.56 14.05 -41.34
CA CYS A 357 -17.54 14.17 -39.88
C CYS A 357 -18.88 14.64 -39.32
N ASP A 358 -19.62 15.49 -40.04
CA ASP A 358 -20.98 15.92 -39.67
C ASP A 358 -21.95 14.73 -39.61
N ALA A 359 -21.81 13.75 -40.52
CA ALA A 359 -22.58 12.51 -40.48
C ALA A 359 -22.28 11.63 -39.25
N LEU A 360 -21.13 11.83 -38.61
CA LEU A 360 -20.70 11.17 -37.37
C LEU A 360 -20.96 12.00 -36.11
N SER A 361 -21.50 13.23 -36.25
CA SER A 361 -21.64 14.21 -35.17
C SER A 361 -22.44 13.72 -33.97
N ASN A 362 -23.28 12.69 -34.13
CA ASN A 362 -24.06 12.10 -33.03
C ASN A 362 -23.27 11.13 -32.14
N LEU A 363 -22.03 10.78 -32.49
CA LEU A 363 -21.17 9.89 -31.72
C LEU A 363 -20.46 10.62 -30.57
N ASN A 364 -19.99 9.85 -29.59
CA ASN A 364 -19.37 10.34 -28.35
C ASN A 364 -20.22 11.44 -27.70
N GLU A 365 -21.49 11.14 -27.47
CA GLU A 365 -22.47 12.04 -26.85
C GLU A 365 -22.67 13.36 -27.61
N GLY A 366 -22.40 13.38 -28.91
CA GLY A 366 -22.62 14.56 -29.75
C GLY A 366 -21.41 15.48 -29.90
N THR A 367 -20.21 15.04 -29.51
CA THR A 367 -19.00 15.89 -29.56
C THR A 367 -18.04 15.55 -30.70
N MET A 368 -18.38 14.57 -31.54
CA MET A 368 -17.62 14.30 -32.77
C MET A 368 -17.70 15.50 -33.71
N HIS A 369 -16.55 15.93 -34.24
CA HIS A 369 -16.46 17.05 -35.16
C HIS A 369 -15.28 16.94 -36.12
N TYR A 370 -15.28 17.81 -37.12
CA TYR A 370 -14.18 18.00 -38.06
C TYR A 370 -13.00 18.69 -37.35
N ALA A 371 -12.05 17.88 -36.88
CA ALA A 371 -10.91 18.30 -36.08
C ALA A 371 -9.66 18.51 -36.94
N TYR A 372 -8.75 19.37 -36.48
CA TYR A 372 -7.49 19.67 -37.17
C TYR A 372 -6.30 19.44 -36.23
N ARG A 373 -5.29 18.73 -36.72
CA ARG A 373 -4.01 18.56 -36.03
C ARG A 373 -2.90 19.25 -36.82
N ARG A 374 -2.17 20.14 -36.15
CA ARG A 374 -1.04 20.86 -36.74
C ARG A 374 0.01 19.88 -37.27
N ASN A 375 0.54 20.17 -38.46
CA ASN A 375 1.53 19.36 -39.20
C ASN A 375 1.02 18.03 -39.78
N TYR A 376 -0.26 17.68 -39.57
CA TYR A 376 -0.80 16.41 -40.06
C TYR A 376 -2.03 16.61 -40.96
N GLY A 377 -3.05 17.37 -40.51
CA GLY A 377 -4.25 17.63 -41.31
C GLY A 377 -5.56 17.43 -40.56
N TYR A 378 -6.64 17.25 -41.32
CA TYR A 378 -8.01 17.13 -40.80
C TYR A 378 -8.43 15.67 -40.60
N TYR A 379 -9.27 15.43 -39.60
CA TYR A 379 -9.79 14.10 -39.23
C TYR A 379 -11.11 14.24 -38.45
N CYS A 380 -11.85 13.14 -38.24
CA CYS A 380 -13.00 13.16 -37.35
C CYS A 380 -12.59 12.77 -35.93
N GLY A 381 -12.77 13.67 -34.97
CA GLY A 381 -12.37 13.48 -33.58
C GLY A 381 -13.37 14.07 -32.59
N SER A 382 -13.33 13.56 -31.36
CA SER A 382 -14.16 14.02 -30.25
C SER A 382 -13.28 14.44 -29.10
N ASP A 383 -13.31 15.71 -28.72
CA ASP A 383 -12.50 16.25 -27.63
C ASP A 383 -12.87 15.62 -26.27
N ARG A 384 -14.11 15.14 -26.13
CA ARG A 384 -14.61 14.43 -24.94
C ARG A 384 -14.11 13.00 -24.81
N ALA A 385 -13.66 12.35 -25.88
CA ALA A 385 -13.34 10.93 -25.85
C ALA A 385 -12.18 10.57 -24.89
N VAL A 386 -11.27 11.50 -24.57
CA VAL A 386 -10.22 11.30 -23.56
C VAL A 386 -10.78 11.08 -22.15
N ALA A 387 -11.94 11.67 -21.88
CA ALA A 387 -12.59 11.76 -20.58
C ALA A 387 -13.39 10.51 -20.20
N TYR A 388 -13.64 9.61 -21.16
CA TYR A 388 -14.31 8.34 -20.95
C TYR A 388 -13.38 7.35 -20.25
N ARG A 389 -13.17 7.59 -18.96
CA ARG A 389 -12.40 6.74 -18.05
C ARG A 389 -12.85 6.94 -16.61
N THR A 390 -12.62 5.96 -15.76
CA THR A 390 -12.91 6.06 -14.33
C THR A 390 -11.76 6.71 -13.60
N MET A 391 -12.04 7.73 -12.79
CA MET A 391 -11.15 8.26 -11.78
C MET A 391 -11.22 7.50 -10.46
N LEU A 392 -12.43 7.17 -10.03
CA LEU A 392 -12.67 6.21 -8.95
C LEU A 392 -13.30 4.97 -9.57
N SER A 393 -12.78 3.80 -9.23
CA SER A 393 -13.37 2.54 -9.68
C SER A 393 -14.70 2.30 -8.96
N GLU A 394 -15.63 1.64 -9.66
CA GLU A 394 -16.80 1.05 -9.00
C GLU A 394 -16.32 -0.11 -8.13
N ARG A 395 -16.76 -0.16 -6.87
CA ARG A 395 -16.37 -1.21 -5.93
C ARG A 395 -17.58 -1.69 -5.16
N SER A 396 -17.78 -3.00 -5.07
CA SER A 396 -18.70 -3.59 -4.10
C SER A 396 -18.10 -4.84 -3.47
N GLY A 397 -18.30 -5.05 -2.18
CA GLY A 397 -17.70 -6.21 -1.54
C GLY A 397 -18.08 -6.41 -0.10
N VAL A 398 -17.74 -7.61 0.40
CA VAL A 398 -17.92 -8.01 1.79
C VAL A 398 -16.60 -8.56 2.32
N ASN A 399 -16.21 -8.09 3.50
CA ASN A 399 -15.12 -8.64 4.30
C ASN A 399 -15.69 -9.25 5.58
N LEU A 400 -15.21 -10.43 5.95
CA LEU A 400 -15.49 -11.11 7.21
C LEU A 400 -14.16 -11.30 7.94
N PHE A 401 -14.17 -11.00 9.23
CA PHE A 401 -13.07 -11.26 10.15
C PHE A 401 -13.60 -11.95 11.41
N ALA A 402 -12.85 -12.90 11.95
CA ALA A 402 -13.12 -13.47 13.26
C ALA A 402 -11.83 -13.89 13.97
N THR A 403 -11.72 -13.58 15.26
CA THR A 403 -10.70 -14.11 16.16
C THR A 403 -11.41 -14.99 17.19
N LEU A 404 -10.91 -16.22 17.35
CA LEU A 404 -11.41 -17.24 18.26
C LEU A 404 -10.33 -17.62 19.25
N GLY A 405 -10.72 -17.84 20.50
CA GLY A 405 -9.87 -18.36 21.55
C GLY A 405 -10.57 -19.46 22.35
N TYR A 406 -9.81 -20.46 22.79
CA TYR A 406 -10.30 -21.48 23.71
C TYR A 406 -9.22 -21.90 24.71
N ASP A 407 -9.47 -21.64 25.98
CA ASP A 407 -8.62 -22.07 27.08
C ASP A 407 -8.87 -23.55 27.41
N LEU A 408 -7.83 -24.37 27.26
CA LEU A 408 -7.84 -25.80 27.54
C LEU A 408 -7.53 -26.06 29.02
N ALA A 409 -8.04 -27.17 29.54
CA ALA A 409 -7.88 -27.55 30.95
C ALA A 409 -6.42 -27.77 31.39
N ASN A 410 -5.49 -27.92 30.45
CA ASN A 410 -4.06 -28.09 30.70
C ASN A 410 -3.27 -26.76 30.69
N GLY A 411 -3.95 -25.61 30.66
CA GLY A 411 -3.31 -24.28 30.64
C GLY A 411 -2.83 -23.81 29.27
N MET A 412 -3.07 -24.59 28.21
CA MET A 412 -2.86 -24.16 26.83
C MET A 412 -4.06 -23.37 26.33
N ARG A 413 -3.85 -22.45 25.40
CA ARG A 413 -4.92 -21.72 24.72
C ARG A 413 -4.84 -21.98 23.23
N TRP A 414 -5.89 -22.57 22.66
CA TRP A 414 -6.06 -22.63 21.22
C TRP A 414 -6.54 -21.28 20.70
N PHE A 415 -6.06 -20.85 19.54
CA PHE A 415 -6.55 -19.66 18.87
C PHE A 415 -6.76 -19.90 17.38
N ALA A 416 -7.66 -19.11 16.77
CA ALA A 416 -7.80 -19.02 15.33
C ALA A 416 -8.21 -17.62 14.88
N ASP A 417 -7.49 -17.05 13.93
CA ASP A 417 -7.85 -15.84 13.20
C ASP A 417 -8.29 -16.23 11.79
N VAL A 418 -9.51 -15.83 11.41
CA VAL A 418 -10.13 -16.10 10.12
C VAL A 418 -10.40 -14.79 9.41
N GLN A 419 -10.01 -14.69 8.16
CA GLN A 419 -10.29 -13.57 7.27
C GLN A 419 -10.85 -14.12 5.95
N ALA A 420 -11.92 -13.52 5.43
CA ALA A 420 -12.46 -13.87 4.13
C ALA A 420 -13.04 -12.63 3.47
N GLY A 421 -12.71 -12.40 2.20
CA GLY A 421 -13.20 -11.25 1.44
C GLY A 421 -13.68 -11.66 0.06
N ARG A 422 -14.73 -11.00 -0.42
CA ARG A 422 -15.14 -11.02 -1.83
C ARG A 422 -15.43 -9.60 -2.27
N HIS A 423 -14.68 -9.11 -3.24
CA HIS A 423 -14.84 -7.78 -3.83
C HIS A 423 -15.02 -7.88 -5.34
N GLU A 424 -15.87 -7.03 -5.88
CA GLU A 424 -16.03 -6.77 -7.30
C GLU A 424 -15.53 -5.35 -7.54
N VAL A 425 -14.60 -5.21 -8.48
CA VAL A 425 -14.03 -3.92 -8.87
C VAL A 425 -14.21 -3.76 -10.37
N SER A 426 -14.81 -2.66 -10.78
CA SER A 426 -14.99 -2.33 -12.20
C SER A 426 -14.35 -0.97 -12.49
N LEU A 427 -13.49 -0.93 -13.51
CA LEU A 427 -12.82 0.29 -13.95
C LEU A 427 -12.78 0.39 -15.47
N PHE A 428 -12.61 1.60 -15.97
CA PHE A 428 -12.50 1.87 -17.40
C PHE A 428 -11.31 2.78 -17.67
N ARG A 429 -10.32 2.29 -18.42
CA ARG A 429 -9.11 3.04 -18.73
C ARG A 429 -9.32 4.05 -19.86
N ALA A 430 -9.87 3.58 -20.97
CA ALA A 430 -10.18 4.37 -22.17
C ALA A 430 -10.97 3.50 -23.16
N PRO A 431 -11.69 4.08 -24.14
CA PRO A 431 -12.18 3.36 -25.29
C PRO A 431 -11.05 2.70 -26.08
N ARG A 432 -11.28 1.47 -26.59
CA ARG A 432 -10.26 0.71 -27.33
C ARG A 432 -10.07 1.32 -28.74
N SER A 433 -8.84 1.25 -29.22
CA SER A 433 -8.48 1.61 -30.59
C SER A 433 -8.00 0.38 -31.36
N TRP A 434 -8.26 0.35 -32.65
CA TRP A 434 -7.81 -0.66 -33.60
C TRP A 434 -7.00 0.01 -34.72
N ALA A 435 -5.93 -0.64 -35.13
CA ALA A 435 -5.23 -0.47 -36.39
C ALA A 435 -4.92 -1.86 -36.98
N LEU A 436 -4.33 -1.91 -38.18
CA LEU A 436 -3.96 -3.19 -38.79
C LEU A 436 -2.94 -3.95 -37.93
N MET A 437 -3.25 -5.21 -37.61
CA MET A 437 -2.29 -6.18 -37.08
C MET A 437 -2.34 -7.44 -37.94
N THR A 438 -1.21 -7.85 -38.52
CA THR A 438 -1.12 -9.05 -39.35
C THR A 438 -1.14 -10.33 -38.48
N PRO A 439 -1.45 -11.51 -39.06
CA PRO A 439 -1.62 -12.75 -38.27
C PRO A 439 -0.38 -13.23 -37.50
N ASP A 440 0.80 -12.73 -37.85
CA ASP A 440 2.07 -12.97 -37.16
C ASP A 440 2.30 -12.02 -35.98
N GLY A 441 1.34 -11.14 -35.68
CA GLY A 441 1.37 -10.17 -34.59
C GLY A 441 2.05 -8.86 -34.94
N THR A 442 2.49 -8.69 -36.19
CA THR A 442 3.14 -7.44 -36.61
C THR A 442 2.07 -6.36 -36.80
N GLU A 443 2.16 -5.29 -36.03
CA GLU A 443 1.40 -4.06 -36.26
C GLU A 443 2.10 -3.28 -37.39
N TRP A 444 1.95 -3.74 -38.64
CA TRP A 444 2.32 -2.91 -39.79
C TRP A 444 1.37 -1.73 -39.80
N ASP A 445 1.90 -0.54 -39.52
CA ASP A 445 1.10 0.67 -39.58
C ASP A 445 0.51 0.86 -41.01
N TYR A 446 1.25 0.46 -42.04
CA TYR A 446 0.84 0.69 -43.43
C TYR A 446 0.40 -0.58 -44.17
N PHE A 447 -0.61 -0.43 -45.02
CA PHE A 447 -1.00 -1.44 -46.01
C PHE A 447 -1.24 -0.80 -47.38
N TYR A 448 -1.09 -1.57 -48.45
CA TYR A 448 -1.40 -1.10 -49.80
C TYR A 448 -2.89 -1.25 -50.08
N ASN A 449 -3.58 -0.12 -50.26
CA ASN A 449 -4.99 -0.10 -50.57
C ASN A 449 -5.20 -0.13 -52.09
N GLN A 450 -5.76 -1.22 -52.60
CA GLN A 450 -6.00 -1.42 -54.02
C GLN A 450 -7.06 -0.46 -54.59
N ASP A 451 -8.01 0.03 -53.78
CA ASP A 451 -9.05 0.96 -54.20
C ASP A 451 -8.47 2.34 -54.56
N THR A 452 -7.47 2.78 -53.80
CA THR A 452 -6.85 4.11 -53.90
C THR A 452 -5.45 4.09 -54.54
N GLU A 453 -4.89 2.89 -54.74
CA GLU A 453 -3.55 2.64 -55.29
C GLU A 453 -2.40 3.26 -54.48
N GLN A 454 -2.55 3.40 -53.15
CA GLN A 454 -1.54 4.00 -52.26
C GLN A 454 -1.35 3.22 -50.95
N LEU A 455 -0.25 3.50 -50.23
CA LEU A 455 -0.01 2.98 -48.89
C LEU A 455 -0.73 3.85 -47.85
N GLU A 456 -1.44 3.22 -46.93
CA GLU A 456 -2.31 3.90 -45.96
C GLU A 456 -2.20 3.28 -44.56
N TYR A 457 -2.34 4.10 -43.52
CA TYR A 457 -2.56 3.67 -42.13
C TYR A 457 -3.96 4.05 -41.69
N TRP A 458 -4.69 3.10 -41.11
CA TRP A 458 -6.06 3.30 -40.64
C TRP A 458 -6.14 3.08 -39.13
N GLN A 459 -6.69 4.04 -38.39
CA GLN A 459 -6.92 3.92 -36.95
C GLN A 459 -8.36 4.27 -36.59
N ARG A 460 -8.99 3.39 -35.81
CA ARG A 460 -10.36 3.59 -35.31
C ARG A 460 -10.42 3.45 -33.79
N GLN A 461 -10.94 4.47 -33.10
CA GLN A 461 -11.31 4.38 -31.70
C GLN A 461 -12.82 4.23 -31.57
N PHE A 462 -13.26 3.15 -30.92
CA PHE A 462 -14.68 2.83 -30.82
C PHE A 462 -15.41 3.78 -29.85
N THR A 463 -16.58 4.24 -30.27
CA THR A 463 -17.36 5.26 -29.56
C THR A 463 -18.33 4.65 -28.56
N VAL A 464 -18.83 5.47 -27.62
CA VAL A 464 -19.73 5.03 -26.54
C VAL A 464 -21.00 4.38 -27.10
N GLU A 465 -21.53 4.92 -28.19
CA GLU A 465 -22.74 4.44 -28.87
C GLU A 465 -22.53 3.07 -29.51
N GLU A 466 -21.40 2.87 -30.21
CA GLU A 466 -21.01 1.58 -30.82
C GLU A 466 -20.82 0.50 -29.73
N MET A 467 -20.20 0.89 -28.62
CA MET A 467 -20.01 0.05 -27.44
C MET A 467 -21.31 -0.22 -26.65
N GLY A 468 -22.43 0.43 -26.97
CA GLY A 468 -23.66 0.32 -26.20
C GLY A 468 -23.55 0.84 -24.76
N GLY A 469 -22.63 1.79 -24.52
CA GLY A 469 -22.34 2.37 -23.22
C GLY A 469 -20.98 1.94 -22.63
N LEU A 470 -20.46 2.77 -21.72
CA LEU A 470 -19.13 2.59 -21.12
C LEU A 470 -18.99 1.31 -20.31
N ARG A 471 -20.07 0.83 -19.67
CA ARG A 471 -20.05 -0.38 -18.83
C ARG A 471 -19.64 -1.64 -19.60
N THR A 472 -19.95 -1.73 -20.89
CA THR A 472 -19.51 -2.84 -21.76
C THR A 472 -17.98 -2.90 -21.87
N GLY A 473 -17.35 -1.73 -21.86
CA GLY A 473 -15.92 -1.53 -21.99
C GLY A 473 -15.10 -1.86 -20.74
N MET A 474 -15.75 -1.99 -19.58
CA MET A 474 -15.06 -2.07 -18.29
C MET A 474 -14.24 -3.35 -18.13
N VAL A 475 -13.09 -3.17 -17.48
CA VAL A 475 -12.34 -4.24 -16.82
C VAL A 475 -13.09 -4.58 -15.54
N ASN A 476 -13.53 -5.83 -15.42
CA ASN A 476 -14.26 -6.33 -14.27
C ASN A 476 -13.40 -7.35 -13.53
N THR A 477 -13.17 -7.12 -12.25
CA THR A 477 -12.31 -7.94 -11.42
C THR A 477 -13.08 -8.46 -10.22
N VAL A 478 -13.21 -9.78 -10.07
CA VAL A 478 -13.75 -10.43 -8.89
C VAL A 478 -12.61 -10.97 -8.04
N GLN A 479 -12.38 -10.36 -6.88
CA GLN A 479 -11.31 -10.70 -5.95
C GLN A 479 -11.87 -11.55 -4.81
N LYS A 480 -11.16 -12.63 -4.46
CA LYS A 480 -11.49 -13.52 -3.35
C LYS A 480 -10.25 -13.73 -2.49
N THR A 481 -10.30 -13.25 -1.26
CA THR A 481 -9.23 -13.40 -0.29
C THR A 481 -9.66 -14.35 0.82
N PHE A 482 -8.76 -15.19 1.30
CA PHE A 482 -9.00 -16.03 2.46
C PHE A 482 -7.72 -16.18 3.28
N GLY A 483 -7.84 -16.02 4.59
CA GLY A 483 -6.77 -16.16 5.56
C GLY A 483 -7.22 -16.98 6.74
N LEU A 484 -6.39 -17.92 7.18
CA LEU A 484 -6.57 -18.68 8.40
C LEU A 484 -5.23 -18.76 9.12
N THR A 485 -5.16 -18.22 10.33
CA THR A 485 -4.09 -18.51 11.27
C THR A 485 -4.66 -19.30 12.42
N THR A 486 -4.11 -20.45 12.77
CA THR A 486 -4.55 -21.21 13.95
C THR A 486 -3.37 -21.86 14.65
N GLY A 487 -3.49 -22.01 15.95
CA GLY A 487 -2.37 -22.47 16.74
C GLY A 487 -2.69 -22.65 18.21
N PHE A 488 -1.62 -22.82 18.97
CA PHE A 488 -1.66 -22.91 20.42
C PHE A 488 -0.66 -21.95 21.03
N THR A 489 -1.08 -21.28 22.08
CA THR A 489 -0.21 -20.57 23.01
C THR A 489 -0.24 -21.30 24.35
N GLY A 490 0.80 -21.13 25.14
CA GLY A 490 0.85 -21.67 26.49
C GLY A 490 2.22 -21.46 27.12
N THR A 491 2.44 -22.11 28.25
CA THR A 491 3.70 -22.01 28.99
C THR A 491 4.38 -23.37 29.13
N PHE A 492 5.71 -23.37 29.18
CA PHE A 492 6.53 -24.54 29.52
C PHE A 492 7.45 -24.20 30.70
N GLY A 493 7.40 -25.01 31.77
CA GLY A 493 8.09 -24.66 33.02
C GLY A 493 7.50 -23.40 33.66
N GLU A 494 8.30 -22.69 34.46
CA GLU A 494 7.78 -21.54 35.23
C GLU A 494 7.72 -20.23 34.42
N ASN A 495 8.62 -20.02 33.44
CA ASN A 495 8.89 -18.71 32.84
C ASN A 495 9.05 -18.70 31.30
N TRP A 496 8.67 -19.77 30.59
CA TRP A 496 8.72 -19.78 29.12
C TRP A 496 7.33 -19.80 28.53
N ASP A 497 7.02 -18.80 27.71
CA ASP A 497 5.82 -18.79 26.88
C ASP A 497 6.16 -19.32 25.49
N TYR A 498 5.22 -20.02 24.87
CA TYR A 498 5.36 -20.47 23.49
C TYR A 498 4.13 -20.14 22.66
N GLU A 499 4.34 -19.99 21.36
CA GLU A 499 3.30 -19.94 20.35
C GLU A 499 3.68 -20.87 19.20
N ALA A 500 2.81 -21.81 18.86
CA ALA A 500 2.90 -22.63 17.66
C ALA A 500 1.73 -22.27 16.75
N ALA A 501 2.00 -21.73 15.56
CA ALA A 501 0.97 -21.23 14.67
C ALA A 501 1.17 -21.71 13.23
N LEU A 502 0.09 -22.17 12.60
CA LEU A 502 -0.01 -22.39 11.17
C LEU A 502 -0.83 -21.26 10.56
N SER A 503 -0.25 -20.55 9.59
CA SER A 503 -0.89 -19.48 8.83
C SER A 503 -1.02 -19.90 7.37
N HIS A 504 -2.20 -19.70 6.79
CA HIS A 504 -2.50 -19.85 5.37
C HIS A 504 -3.16 -18.56 4.90
N SER A 505 -2.69 -17.99 3.79
CA SER A 505 -3.31 -16.86 3.13
C SER A 505 -3.32 -17.10 1.63
N GLN A 506 -4.43 -16.78 0.97
CA GLN A 506 -4.62 -16.93 -0.46
C GLN A 506 -5.33 -15.71 -1.05
N TYR A 507 -4.96 -15.37 -2.28
CA TYR A 507 -5.65 -14.39 -3.11
C TYR A 507 -5.96 -15.04 -4.45
N ARG A 508 -7.24 -15.05 -4.85
CA ARG A 508 -7.66 -15.41 -6.21
C ARG A 508 -8.39 -14.24 -6.85
N ALA A 509 -8.12 -13.98 -8.11
CA ALA A 509 -8.91 -13.02 -8.89
C ALA A 509 -9.44 -13.66 -10.17
N GLU A 510 -10.56 -13.14 -10.66
CA GLU A 510 -11.07 -13.36 -12.01
C GLU A 510 -11.17 -11.99 -12.67
N ILE A 511 -10.37 -11.74 -13.69
CA ILE A 511 -10.23 -10.43 -14.32
C ILE A 511 -10.67 -10.55 -15.76
N SER A 512 -11.71 -9.82 -16.18
CA SER A 512 -12.27 -9.90 -17.52
C SER A 512 -12.47 -8.53 -18.15
N TRP A 513 -12.05 -8.38 -19.41
CA TRP A 513 -12.19 -7.13 -20.17
C TRP A 513 -12.42 -7.42 -21.66
N PRO A 514 -13.04 -6.49 -22.40
CA PRO A 514 -13.22 -6.65 -23.84
C PRO A 514 -11.91 -6.40 -24.60
N GLN A 515 -11.65 -7.25 -25.57
CA GLN A 515 -10.54 -7.20 -26.51
C GLN A 515 -11.05 -7.24 -27.94
N ILE A 516 -10.33 -6.57 -28.83
CA ILE A 516 -10.59 -6.62 -30.26
C ILE A 516 -9.99 -7.93 -30.78
N VAL A 517 -10.75 -8.69 -31.57
CA VAL A 517 -10.26 -9.86 -32.29
C VAL A 517 -9.67 -9.37 -33.61
N ALA A 518 -8.35 -9.36 -33.73
CA ALA A 518 -7.63 -8.66 -34.80
C ALA A 518 -8.11 -9.07 -36.20
N SER A 519 -8.17 -10.38 -36.47
CA SER A 519 -8.60 -10.88 -37.78
C SER A 519 -10.02 -10.46 -38.17
N ARG A 520 -10.95 -10.41 -37.21
CA ARG A 520 -12.33 -10.01 -37.47
C ARG A 520 -12.46 -8.50 -37.70
N ALA A 521 -11.67 -7.71 -37.00
CA ALA A 521 -11.62 -6.26 -37.21
C ALA A 521 -11.00 -5.95 -38.59
N ASN A 522 -9.89 -6.60 -38.95
CA ASN A 522 -9.28 -6.47 -40.27
C ASN A 522 -10.27 -6.87 -41.37
N ASP A 523 -10.94 -8.02 -41.25
CA ASP A 523 -11.94 -8.47 -42.23
C ASP A 523 -13.11 -7.47 -42.38
N LEU A 524 -13.52 -6.82 -41.28
CA LEU A 524 -14.61 -5.84 -41.29
C LEU A 524 -14.23 -4.51 -41.95
N PHE A 525 -13.02 -4.01 -41.69
CA PHE A 525 -12.61 -2.68 -42.15
C PHE A 525 -11.85 -2.70 -43.46
N LEU A 526 -11.00 -3.72 -43.68
CA LEU A 526 -10.08 -3.82 -44.81
C LEU A 526 -10.50 -4.88 -45.82
N GLY A 527 -11.34 -5.84 -45.42
CA GLY A 527 -11.67 -7.01 -46.24
C GLY A 527 -10.57 -8.08 -46.24
N PRO A 528 -10.59 -9.02 -47.19
CA PRO A 528 -9.65 -10.13 -47.23
C PRO A 528 -8.24 -9.67 -47.62
N LEU A 529 -7.21 -10.26 -46.99
CA LEU A 529 -5.81 -10.09 -47.42
C LEU A 529 -5.61 -10.68 -48.82
N LEU A 530 -5.26 -9.84 -49.79
CA LEU A 530 -5.12 -10.21 -51.21
C LEU A 530 -3.71 -10.68 -51.58
N GLY A 531 -2.72 -10.40 -50.74
CA GLY A 531 -1.32 -10.72 -50.96
C GLY A 531 -0.41 -9.71 -50.27
N TYR A 532 0.83 -9.65 -50.72
CA TYR A 532 1.81 -8.64 -50.33
C TYR A 532 2.37 -8.00 -51.60
N ASP A 533 2.71 -6.72 -51.53
CA ASP A 533 3.36 -6.00 -52.63
C ASP A 533 4.86 -6.35 -52.75
N GLU A 534 5.59 -5.65 -53.62
CA GLU A 534 7.02 -5.90 -53.84
C GLU A 534 7.90 -5.53 -52.63
N ASP A 535 7.42 -4.61 -51.79
CA ASP A 535 8.12 -4.10 -50.60
C ASP A 535 7.72 -4.83 -49.30
N GLY A 536 6.70 -5.70 -49.38
CA GLY A 536 6.26 -6.56 -48.30
C GLY A 536 5.05 -6.02 -47.51
N TYR A 537 4.38 -4.97 -47.98
CA TYR A 537 3.15 -4.48 -47.38
C TYR A 537 1.97 -5.38 -47.73
N PRO A 538 1.08 -5.67 -46.77
CA PRO A 538 -0.13 -6.42 -47.04
C PRO A 538 -1.05 -5.62 -47.98
N ILE A 539 -1.70 -6.30 -48.93
CA ILE A 539 -2.61 -5.70 -49.91
C ILE A 539 -4.07 -5.97 -49.48
N TYR A 540 -4.87 -4.91 -49.41
CA TYR A 540 -6.31 -4.96 -49.14
C TYR A 540 -7.08 -4.13 -50.17
N ASP A 541 -8.38 -4.40 -50.33
CA ASP A 541 -9.32 -3.61 -51.13
C ASP A 541 -10.30 -2.94 -50.16
N ALA A 542 -9.86 -1.82 -49.57
CA ALA A 542 -10.45 -1.24 -48.37
C ALA A 542 -11.20 0.07 -48.70
N PRO A 543 -12.55 0.07 -48.78
CA PRO A 543 -13.30 1.27 -49.12
C PRO A 543 -13.41 2.24 -47.94
N TYR A 544 -13.10 3.53 -48.15
CA TYR A 544 -13.14 4.56 -47.10
C TYR A 544 -14.51 4.67 -46.41
N GLU A 545 -15.61 4.43 -47.13
CA GLU A 545 -16.96 4.51 -46.59
C GLU A 545 -17.15 3.59 -45.36
N ARG A 546 -16.50 2.42 -45.35
CA ARG A 546 -16.57 1.50 -44.21
C ARG A 546 -15.93 2.12 -42.97
N MET A 547 -14.81 2.83 -43.14
CA MET A 547 -14.11 3.51 -42.07
C MET A 547 -14.98 4.60 -41.43
N TYR A 548 -15.71 5.37 -42.23
CA TYR A 548 -16.55 6.47 -41.74
C TYR A 548 -18.03 6.12 -41.51
N THR A 549 -18.35 4.83 -41.40
CA THR A 549 -19.70 4.37 -41.04
C THR A 549 -19.73 3.88 -39.58
N PRO A 550 -20.60 4.40 -38.70
CA PRO A 550 -20.75 3.91 -37.33
C PRO A 550 -21.09 2.42 -37.27
N LEU A 551 -20.50 1.68 -36.33
CA LEU A 551 -20.84 0.28 -36.11
C LEU A 551 -22.22 0.14 -35.47
N THR A 552 -23.01 -0.80 -35.98
CA THR A 552 -24.14 -1.33 -35.21
C THR A 552 -23.63 -2.16 -34.03
N ARG A 553 -24.48 -2.34 -33.02
CA ARG A 553 -24.14 -3.16 -31.86
C ARG A 553 -23.71 -4.58 -32.23
N ALA A 554 -24.34 -5.17 -33.24
CA ALA A 554 -24.02 -6.53 -33.70
C ALA A 554 -22.66 -6.60 -34.40
N GLU A 555 -22.25 -5.57 -35.14
CA GLU A 555 -20.92 -5.50 -35.77
C GLU A 555 -19.82 -5.30 -34.72
N TYR A 556 -20.04 -4.43 -33.73
CA TYR A 556 -19.14 -4.28 -32.60
C TYR A 556 -18.94 -5.62 -31.87
N ASP A 557 -20.04 -6.30 -31.51
CA ASP A 557 -19.99 -7.60 -30.82
C ASP A 557 -19.36 -8.71 -31.68
N ALA A 558 -19.38 -8.59 -33.01
CA ALA A 558 -18.74 -9.57 -33.89
C ALA A 558 -17.20 -9.47 -33.85
N ILE A 559 -16.65 -8.26 -33.72
CA ILE A 559 -15.20 -8.03 -33.71
C ILE A 559 -14.59 -7.99 -32.31
N PHE A 560 -15.39 -7.98 -31.25
CA PHE A 560 -14.92 -8.04 -29.87
C PHE A 560 -15.13 -9.42 -29.23
N ALA A 561 -14.25 -9.75 -28.28
CA ALA A 561 -14.41 -10.89 -27.38
C ALA A 561 -13.96 -10.49 -25.97
N ARG A 562 -14.44 -11.19 -24.93
CA ARG A 562 -13.98 -10.94 -23.55
C ARG A 562 -12.87 -11.91 -23.19
N THR A 563 -11.67 -11.39 -22.96
CA THR A 563 -10.58 -12.16 -22.34
C THR A 563 -10.85 -12.29 -20.84
N THR A 564 -10.40 -13.39 -20.21
CA THR A 564 -10.61 -13.64 -18.77
C THR A 564 -9.42 -14.37 -18.14
N TYR A 565 -8.80 -13.74 -17.13
CA TYR A 565 -7.63 -14.24 -16.41
C TYR A 565 -8.04 -14.77 -15.05
N HIS A 566 -7.34 -15.79 -14.55
CA HIS A 566 -7.64 -16.45 -13.27
C HIS A 566 -6.43 -16.50 -12.31
N PRO A 567 -5.77 -15.36 -12.05
CA PRO A 567 -4.52 -15.36 -11.30
C PRO A 567 -4.74 -15.74 -9.84
N GLU A 568 -3.78 -16.46 -9.26
CA GLU A 568 -3.77 -16.84 -7.85
C GLU A 568 -2.41 -16.70 -7.20
N SER A 569 -2.43 -16.40 -5.90
CA SER A 569 -1.25 -16.35 -5.04
C SER A 569 -1.57 -17.01 -3.70
N GLU A 570 -0.55 -17.59 -3.08
CA GLU A 570 -0.69 -18.28 -1.81
C GLU A 570 0.57 -18.14 -0.96
N THR A 571 0.38 -18.01 0.35
CA THR A 571 1.45 -18.16 1.32
C THR A 571 1.01 -19.00 2.51
N GLN A 572 1.87 -19.93 2.90
CA GLN A 572 1.70 -20.77 4.08
C GLN A 572 2.93 -20.62 4.97
N THR A 573 2.73 -20.52 6.27
CA THR A 573 3.83 -20.47 7.25
C THR A 573 3.46 -21.24 8.50
N LEU A 574 4.26 -22.24 8.84
CA LEU A 574 4.32 -22.84 10.16
C LEU A 574 5.39 -22.12 10.98
N SER A 575 5.03 -21.63 12.16
CA SER A 575 5.93 -20.90 13.04
C SER A 575 5.87 -21.46 14.46
N PHE A 576 7.03 -21.48 15.12
CA PHE A 576 7.16 -21.81 16.53
C PHE A 576 8.00 -20.73 17.21
N THR A 577 7.39 -19.95 18.08
CA THR A 577 8.02 -18.89 18.85
C THR A 577 8.09 -19.30 20.31
N LEU A 578 9.22 -19.03 20.94
CA LEU A 578 9.50 -19.26 22.34
C LEU A 578 10.00 -17.96 22.96
N THR A 579 9.43 -17.53 24.07
CA THR A 579 9.77 -16.27 24.75
C THR A 579 10.00 -16.48 26.23
N ASN A 580 10.93 -15.71 26.79
CA ASN A 580 11.17 -15.62 28.22
C ASN A 580 11.54 -14.18 28.55
N ALA A 581 10.65 -13.47 29.26
CA ALA A 581 10.86 -12.07 29.61
C ALA A 581 11.95 -11.85 30.68
N ALA A 582 12.34 -12.90 31.41
CA ALA A 582 13.30 -12.85 32.50
C ALA A 582 14.28 -14.04 32.46
N LEU A 583 15.09 -14.12 31.40
CA LEU A 583 16.04 -15.20 31.14
C LEU A 583 17.17 -15.22 32.18
N PHE A 584 17.74 -14.05 32.51
CA PHE A 584 18.74 -13.88 33.57
C PHE A 584 18.74 -12.45 34.10
N ALA A 585 19.09 -12.28 35.38
CA ALA A 585 19.15 -10.96 36.00
C ALA A 585 20.36 -10.14 35.53
N MET A 586 20.15 -8.85 35.28
CA MET A 586 21.19 -7.85 35.03
C MET A 586 21.04 -6.66 35.98
N ALA A 587 22.00 -5.73 35.96
CA ALA A 587 21.97 -4.57 36.85
C ALA A 587 20.75 -3.66 36.61
N GLY A 588 20.26 -3.57 35.37
CA GLY A 588 19.09 -2.76 34.99
C GLY A 588 17.75 -3.49 34.99
N GLY A 589 17.70 -4.73 35.47
CA GLY A 589 16.52 -5.60 35.38
C GLY A 589 16.80 -6.91 34.64
N ASP A 590 15.77 -7.71 34.42
CA ASP A 590 15.94 -9.03 33.79
C ASP A 590 16.10 -8.92 32.27
N ALA A 591 17.04 -9.70 31.74
CA ALA A 591 17.23 -9.85 30.30
C ALA A 591 16.11 -10.70 29.71
N GLY A 592 15.48 -10.22 28.63
CA GLY A 592 14.44 -10.94 27.89
C GLY A 592 15.01 -11.63 26.66
N PHE A 593 14.42 -12.77 26.28
CA PHE A 593 14.82 -13.55 25.12
C PHE A 593 13.61 -14.02 24.33
N ALA A 594 13.75 -14.03 23.00
CA ALA A 594 12.81 -14.65 22.09
C ALA A 594 13.57 -15.47 21.04
N ALA A 595 13.01 -16.62 20.64
CA ALA A 595 13.49 -17.40 19.51
C ALA A 595 12.31 -17.84 18.65
N THR A 596 12.50 -17.86 17.33
CA THR A 596 11.48 -18.39 16.42
C THR A 596 12.09 -19.27 15.34
N ALA A 597 11.41 -20.38 15.05
CA ALA A 597 11.60 -21.15 13.84
C ALA A 597 10.39 -20.96 12.91
N GLU A 598 10.65 -20.76 11.61
CA GLU A 598 9.62 -20.62 10.58
C GLU A 598 9.90 -21.58 9.42
N PHE A 599 8.85 -22.21 8.90
CA PHE A 599 8.85 -23.01 7.67
C PHE A 599 7.71 -22.52 6.80
N GLY A 600 7.96 -22.23 5.54
CA GLY A 600 6.94 -21.65 4.69
C GLY A 600 7.00 -22.06 3.23
N HIS A 601 5.86 -21.90 2.58
CA HIS A 601 5.66 -22.07 1.14
C HIS A 601 5.01 -20.80 0.59
N GLN A 602 5.41 -20.38 -0.61
CA GLN A 602 4.78 -19.28 -1.32
C GLN A 602 4.72 -19.64 -2.81
N SER A 603 3.60 -19.33 -3.45
CA SER A 603 3.40 -19.55 -4.88
C SER A 603 2.58 -18.43 -5.51
N TYR A 604 2.72 -18.31 -6.83
CA TYR A 604 1.84 -17.52 -7.68
C TYR A 604 1.65 -18.23 -9.03
N ASP A 605 0.54 -17.97 -9.69
CA ASP A 605 0.20 -18.48 -11.03
C ASP A 605 -0.75 -17.48 -11.71
N LEU A 606 -0.34 -16.93 -12.86
CA LEU A 606 -1.08 -15.86 -13.55
C LEU A 606 -2.33 -16.37 -14.28
N LYS A 607 -2.29 -17.61 -14.79
CA LYS A 607 -3.37 -18.26 -15.57
C LYS A 607 -4.07 -17.28 -16.55
N PRO A 608 -3.34 -16.69 -17.50
CA PRO A 608 -3.93 -15.82 -18.52
C PRO A 608 -4.87 -16.61 -19.45
N ASP A 609 -5.72 -15.89 -20.18
CA ASP A 609 -6.48 -16.47 -21.30
C ASP A 609 -5.48 -17.05 -22.33
N PRO A 610 -5.56 -18.35 -22.67
CA PRO A 610 -4.67 -18.95 -23.67
C PRO A 610 -4.65 -18.23 -25.02
N LEU A 611 -5.73 -17.54 -25.40
CA LEU A 611 -5.80 -16.73 -26.61
C LEU A 611 -4.99 -15.44 -26.50
N ALA A 612 -4.88 -14.85 -25.31
CA ALA A 612 -4.04 -13.67 -25.07
C ALA A 612 -2.53 -13.97 -25.07
N THR A 613 -2.16 -15.25 -24.91
CA THR A 613 -0.77 -15.73 -25.11
C THR A 613 -0.42 -16.00 -26.59
N GLN A 614 -1.29 -15.59 -27.51
CA GLN A 614 -1.17 -15.71 -28.96
C GLN A 614 -1.53 -14.38 -29.62
N TYR A 615 -1.19 -14.20 -30.91
CA TYR A 615 -1.60 -13.04 -31.71
C TYR A 615 -3.07 -13.17 -32.17
N TYR A 616 -3.97 -13.45 -31.23
CA TYR A 616 -5.41 -13.57 -31.50
C TYR A 616 -6.15 -12.25 -31.25
N TYR A 617 -5.89 -11.64 -30.09
CA TYR A 617 -6.38 -10.31 -29.77
C TYR A 617 -5.48 -9.27 -30.43
N TYR A 618 -6.05 -8.11 -30.77
CA TYR A 618 -5.30 -6.98 -31.29
C TYR A 618 -4.28 -6.49 -30.24
N SER A 619 -3.09 -6.19 -30.71
CA SER A 619 -1.94 -5.72 -29.97
C SER A 619 -1.20 -6.78 -29.16
N TRP A 620 -0.74 -6.43 -27.95
CA TRP A 620 0.27 -7.19 -27.24
C TRP A 620 -0.11 -8.65 -26.97
N LYS A 621 0.92 -9.48 -27.03
CA LYS A 621 0.87 -10.85 -26.55
C LYS A 621 1.28 -10.89 -25.08
N ASP A 622 0.37 -11.33 -24.24
CA ASP A 622 0.60 -11.42 -22.80
C ASP A 622 1.51 -12.60 -22.43
N SER A 623 2.25 -12.41 -21.33
CA SER A 623 3.13 -13.44 -20.77
C SER A 623 2.41 -14.27 -19.72
N ASP A 624 2.65 -15.59 -19.76
CA ASP A 624 2.28 -16.49 -18.67
C ASP A 624 3.40 -16.57 -17.62
N GLY A 625 3.07 -16.90 -16.38
CA GLY A 625 4.03 -16.98 -15.30
C GLY A 625 3.49 -17.77 -14.12
N SER A 626 4.25 -18.76 -13.68
CA SER A 626 3.94 -19.51 -12.46
C SER A 626 5.21 -19.97 -11.75
N GLY A 627 5.20 -19.90 -10.42
CA GLY A 627 6.39 -20.19 -9.63
C GLY A 627 6.08 -20.44 -8.17
N SER A 628 7.00 -21.14 -7.50
CA SER A 628 6.93 -21.32 -6.05
C SER A 628 8.29 -21.31 -5.40
N ARG A 629 8.32 -20.96 -4.12
CA ARG A 629 9.49 -21.04 -3.25
C ARG A 629 9.12 -21.63 -1.91
N ASN A 630 10.01 -22.46 -1.38
CA ASN A 630 9.97 -22.91 0.01
C ASN A 630 11.01 -22.13 0.81
N ARG A 631 10.78 -21.96 2.11
CA ARG A 631 11.76 -21.35 3.00
C ARG A 631 11.76 -22.00 4.36
N TRP A 632 12.89 -21.89 5.05
CA TRP A 632 12.96 -22.04 6.49
C TRP A 632 13.83 -20.93 7.08
N ALA A 633 13.55 -20.59 8.33
CA ALA A 633 14.32 -19.60 9.05
C ALA A 633 14.42 -19.90 10.53
N LEU A 634 15.52 -19.45 11.14
CA LEU A 634 15.74 -19.42 12.58
C LEU A 634 16.11 -18.00 12.98
N ALA A 635 15.38 -17.46 13.96
CA ALA A 635 15.60 -16.12 14.49
C ALA A 635 15.74 -16.17 16.02
N GLY A 636 16.52 -15.24 16.57
CA GLY A 636 16.67 -15.03 18.00
C GLY A 636 16.87 -13.56 18.33
N GLU A 637 16.30 -13.12 19.43
CA GLU A 637 16.40 -11.76 19.97
C GLU A 637 16.74 -11.83 21.45
N LEU A 638 17.64 -10.95 21.90
CA LEU A 638 17.98 -10.77 23.30
C LEU A 638 17.91 -9.27 23.64
N ARG A 639 17.14 -8.95 24.67
CA ARG A 639 17.07 -7.62 25.28
C ARG A 639 17.82 -7.65 26.61
N MET A 640 18.77 -6.75 26.77
CA MET A 640 19.68 -6.69 27.91
C MET A 640 19.59 -5.31 28.59
N PRO A 641 18.90 -5.21 29.74
CA PRO A 641 18.95 -4.04 30.61
C PRO A 641 20.32 -3.94 31.32
N VAL A 642 21.31 -3.41 30.60
CA VAL A 642 22.70 -3.30 31.10
C VAL A 642 22.77 -2.44 32.36
N LEU A 643 22.01 -1.34 32.40
CA LEU A 643 21.81 -0.45 33.55
C LEU A 643 20.33 -0.04 33.62
N ASP A 644 19.87 0.51 34.75
CA ASP A 644 18.49 1.02 34.89
C ASP A 644 18.12 2.04 33.79
N THR A 645 19.12 2.78 33.31
CA THR A 645 18.98 3.79 32.26
C THR A 645 19.41 3.31 30.87
N LEU A 646 19.98 2.11 30.72
CA LEU A 646 20.59 1.67 29.45
C LEU A 646 20.16 0.25 29.10
N ASN A 647 19.40 0.12 28.01
CA ASN A 647 19.08 -1.16 27.40
C ASN A 647 19.85 -1.32 26.09
N VAL A 648 20.29 -2.55 25.85
CA VAL A 648 20.87 -2.97 24.58
C VAL A 648 20.07 -4.16 24.07
N SER A 649 19.68 -4.16 22.81
CA SER A 649 19.06 -5.30 22.16
C SER A 649 19.94 -5.80 21.02
N VAL A 650 19.93 -7.11 20.82
CA VAL A 650 20.56 -7.76 19.67
C VAL A 650 19.58 -8.76 19.09
N ALA A 651 19.49 -8.81 17.76
CA ALA A 651 18.74 -9.83 17.06
C ALA A 651 19.56 -10.43 15.93
N GLY A 652 19.31 -11.70 15.63
CA GLY A 652 19.95 -12.41 14.55
C GLY A 652 18.99 -13.39 13.92
N ARG A 653 19.07 -13.53 12.60
CA ARG A 653 18.23 -14.42 11.83
C ARG A 653 19.00 -15.05 10.69
N PHE A 654 18.70 -16.30 10.39
CA PHE A 654 19.19 -17.00 9.22
C PHE A 654 18.01 -17.51 8.42
N ASP A 655 17.90 -17.09 7.15
CA ASP A 655 16.89 -17.56 6.23
C ASP A 655 17.55 -18.34 5.07
N GLN A 656 16.92 -19.44 4.67
CA GLN A 656 17.21 -20.15 3.41
C GLN A 656 15.94 -20.24 2.58
N TYR A 657 16.07 -19.92 1.29
CA TYR A 657 15.01 -20.08 0.30
C TYR A 657 15.40 -21.18 -0.69
N ARG A 658 14.42 -21.92 -1.20
CA ARG A 658 14.60 -22.90 -2.26
C ARG A 658 13.58 -22.71 -3.37
N PHE A 659 14.07 -22.41 -4.57
CA PHE A 659 13.28 -22.20 -5.78
C PHE A 659 14.16 -22.43 -7.01
N ALA A 660 13.58 -22.83 -8.14
CA ALA A 660 14.29 -23.00 -9.42
C ALA A 660 15.60 -23.82 -9.34
N GLY A 661 15.69 -24.81 -8.43
CA GLY A 661 16.89 -25.63 -8.22
C GLY A 661 18.04 -24.94 -7.46
N ARG A 662 17.80 -23.73 -6.93
CA ARG A 662 18.76 -22.93 -6.16
C ARG A 662 18.35 -22.84 -4.69
N GLU A 663 19.35 -22.62 -3.82
CA GLU A 663 19.18 -22.54 -2.36
C GLU A 663 19.88 -21.31 -1.75
N PRO A 664 19.53 -20.07 -2.17
CA PRO A 664 20.13 -18.89 -1.57
C PRO A 664 19.82 -18.79 -0.07
N ASN A 665 20.82 -18.38 0.70
CA ASN A 665 20.69 -18.13 2.13
C ASN A 665 21.27 -16.76 2.50
N LYS A 666 20.73 -16.17 3.56
CA LYS A 666 21.17 -14.88 4.08
C LYS A 666 21.07 -14.84 5.62
N PRO A 667 22.20 -14.60 6.32
CA PRO A 667 22.16 -14.16 7.71
C PRO A 667 21.84 -12.66 7.77
N THR A 668 20.96 -12.26 8.67
CA THR A 668 20.70 -10.86 9.04
C THR A 668 20.86 -10.67 10.54
N TRP A 669 21.21 -9.45 10.94
CA TRP A 669 21.36 -9.11 12.34
C TRP A 669 20.98 -7.65 12.57
N SER A 670 20.60 -7.34 13.80
CA SER A 670 20.41 -5.95 14.23
C SER A 670 20.89 -5.77 15.66
N THR A 671 21.23 -4.53 16.00
CA THR A 671 21.56 -4.09 17.35
C THR A 671 20.84 -2.78 17.62
N GLY A 672 20.28 -2.66 18.82
CA GLY A 672 19.58 -1.48 19.29
C GLY A 672 20.15 -1.01 20.63
N VAL A 673 20.12 0.30 20.84
CA VAL A 673 20.48 0.94 22.11
C VAL A 673 19.35 1.88 22.50
N GLU A 674 18.93 1.79 23.76
CA GLU A 674 17.95 2.68 24.38
C GLU A 674 18.58 3.23 25.66
N TRP A 675 18.95 4.51 25.66
CA TRP A 675 19.58 5.18 26.79
C TRP A 675 18.69 6.30 27.32
N ARG A 676 18.25 6.20 28.57
CA ARG A 676 17.45 7.19 29.29
C ARG A 676 18.29 7.98 30.29
N PRO A 677 19.07 8.99 29.87
CA PRO A 677 19.83 9.83 30.81
C PRO A 677 18.92 10.58 31.80
N LEU A 678 17.66 10.82 31.43
CA LEU A 678 16.60 11.35 32.28
C LEU A 678 15.35 10.46 32.06
N GLU A 679 14.44 10.39 33.03
CA GLU A 679 13.18 9.66 32.87
C GLU A 679 12.35 10.18 31.69
N SER A 680 12.39 11.49 31.45
CA SER A 680 11.70 12.15 30.35
C SER A 680 12.41 12.03 29.00
N LEU A 681 13.70 11.69 28.96
CA LEU A 681 14.53 11.77 27.75
C LEU A 681 15.10 10.40 27.38
N LEU A 682 14.71 9.87 26.22
CA LEU A 682 15.28 8.68 25.61
C LEU A 682 16.15 9.07 24.41
N VAL A 683 17.40 8.67 24.45
CA VAL A 683 18.28 8.60 23.27
C VAL A 683 18.24 7.17 22.76
N ARG A 684 17.94 7.00 21.47
CA ARG A 684 17.86 5.69 20.84
C ARG A 684 18.76 5.61 19.60
N GLY A 685 19.12 4.39 19.25
CA GLY A 685 19.72 4.11 17.96
C GLY A 685 19.63 2.64 17.61
N SER A 686 19.66 2.35 16.32
CA SER A 686 19.69 1.00 15.79
C SER A 686 20.60 0.92 14.57
N TYR A 687 21.19 -0.25 14.38
CA TYR A 687 21.92 -0.63 13.17
C TYR A 687 21.49 -2.05 12.81
N GLY A 688 21.24 -2.34 11.54
CA GLY A 688 20.91 -3.70 11.13
C GLY A 688 20.97 -3.92 9.64
N THR A 689 21.13 -5.19 9.27
CA THR A 689 21.15 -5.66 7.88
C THR A 689 19.80 -6.22 7.47
N ALA A 690 19.43 -6.01 6.22
CA ALA A 690 18.21 -6.54 5.60
C ALA A 690 18.51 -7.26 4.30
N PHE A 691 17.57 -8.08 3.87
CA PHE A 691 17.63 -8.69 2.55
C PHE A 691 16.22 -8.94 2.00
N ARG A 692 16.15 -9.11 0.69
CA ARG A 692 14.97 -9.63 -0.01
C ARG A 692 15.38 -10.83 -0.85
N ALA A 693 14.69 -11.95 -0.67
CA ALA A 693 14.83 -13.10 -1.55
C ALA A 693 14.25 -12.74 -2.93
N PRO A 694 14.84 -13.20 -4.05
CA PRO A 694 14.37 -12.86 -5.39
C PRO A 694 12.87 -13.05 -5.55
N ASP A 695 12.26 -12.05 -6.19
CA ASP A 695 10.84 -12.00 -6.47
C ASP A 695 10.43 -13.18 -7.38
N LEU A 696 9.30 -13.82 -7.08
CA LEU A 696 8.86 -14.98 -7.84
C LEU A 696 8.52 -14.61 -9.30
N HIS A 697 7.99 -13.42 -9.57
CA HIS A 697 7.68 -13.02 -10.93
C HIS A 697 8.94 -12.72 -11.73
N TYR A 698 9.91 -12.00 -11.16
CA TYR A 698 11.23 -11.81 -11.78
C TYR A 698 11.96 -13.12 -12.10
N VAL A 699 11.76 -14.17 -11.29
CA VAL A 699 12.42 -15.48 -11.49
C VAL A 699 11.69 -16.36 -12.51
N PHE A 700 10.35 -16.35 -12.50
CA PHE A 700 9.55 -17.39 -13.16
C PHE A 700 8.67 -16.91 -14.31
N THR A 701 8.57 -15.61 -14.57
CA THR A 701 7.79 -15.12 -15.72
C THR A 701 8.26 -15.76 -17.02
N GLY A 702 7.30 -16.19 -17.83
CA GLY A 702 7.52 -16.70 -19.16
C GLY A 702 7.92 -15.59 -20.15
N PRO A 703 8.15 -15.97 -21.42
CA PRO A 703 8.46 -15.02 -22.47
C PRO A 703 7.23 -14.15 -22.79
N GLY A 704 7.37 -12.83 -22.64
CA GLY A 704 6.43 -11.82 -23.09
C GLY A 704 7.10 -10.83 -24.02
N ASN A 705 6.30 -10.10 -24.79
CA ASN A 705 6.78 -9.03 -25.66
C ASN A 705 5.98 -7.76 -25.42
N ASP A 706 6.64 -6.62 -25.56
CA ASP A 706 6.02 -5.30 -25.62
C ASP A 706 6.73 -4.43 -26.67
N GLU A 707 6.10 -3.33 -27.04
CA GLU A 707 6.65 -2.37 -28.01
C GLU A 707 7.26 -1.17 -27.28
N THR A 708 8.42 -0.72 -27.75
CA THR A 708 9.15 0.43 -27.21
C THR A 708 9.98 1.04 -28.33
N SER A 709 10.50 2.24 -28.14
CA SER A 709 11.54 2.77 -29.03
C SER A 709 12.94 2.74 -28.37
N VAL A 710 13.97 2.78 -29.21
CA VAL A 710 15.39 2.85 -28.81
C VAL A 710 16.18 3.73 -29.78
N VAL A 711 17.34 4.22 -29.32
CA VAL A 711 18.35 4.84 -30.18
C VAL A 711 19.22 3.74 -30.80
N ASP A 712 19.40 3.75 -32.12
CA ASP A 712 20.41 2.93 -32.79
C ASP A 712 21.80 3.58 -32.70
N PHE A 713 22.40 3.52 -31.51
CA PHE A 713 23.72 4.13 -31.26
C PHE A 713 24.80 3.69 -32.25
N TYR A 714 24.72 2.45 -32.77
CA TYR A 714 25.66 1.96 -33.77
C TYR A 714 25.50 2.66 -35.12
N ARG A 715 24.26 2.81 -35.62
CA ARG A 715 24.02 3.53 -36.88
C ARG A 715 24.26 5.02 -36.74
N CYS A 716 23.89 5.64 -35.62
CA CYS A 716 24.21 7.04 -35.38
C CYS A 716 25.73 7.27 -35.45
N ASP A 717 26.53 6.50 -34.70
CA ASP A 717 27.99 6.69 -34.69
C ASP A 717 28.70 6.30 -36.01
N THR A 718 28.08 5.46 -36.85
CA THR A 718 28.71 4.99 -38.10
C THR A 718 28.20 5.68 -39.36
N GLN A 719 26.98 6.20 -39.35
CA GLN A 719 26.32 6.80 -40.52
C GLN A 719 26.11 8.30 -40.35
N GLU A 720 25.89 8.79 -39.12
CA GLU A 720 25.67 10.20 -38.80
C GLU A 720 26.56 10.66 -37.62
N PRO A 721 27.90 10.45 -37.65
CA PRO A 721 28.79 10.65 -36.51
C PRO A 721 28.94 12.11 -36.03
N ASP A 722 28.49 13.07 -36.84
CA ASP A 722 28.59 14.50 -36.55
C ASP A 722 27.30 15.05 -35.89
N GLU A 723 26.22 14.24 -35.82
CA GLU A 723 24.95 14.61 -35.20
C GLU A 723 24.88 14.14 -33.74
N SER A 724 24.04 14.81 -32.94
CA SER A 724 23.72 14.32 -31.58
C SER A 724 22.84 13.07 -31.67
N TYR A 725 22.76 12.27 -30.59
CA TYR A 725 21.85 11.11 -30.59
C TYR A 725 20.37 11.51 -30.68
N ASP A 726 20.03 12.71 -30.21
CA ASP A 726 18.67 13.23 -30.25
C ASP A 726 18.29 13.76 -31.64
N ASP A 727 19.27 14.22 -32.42
CA ASP A 727 19.09 14.72 -33.80
C ASP A 727 19.35 13.66 -34.88
N CYS A 728 19.91 12.52 -34.49
CA CYS A 728 20.20 11.41 -35.39
C CYS A 728 18.92 10.84 -36.01
N SER A 729 18.95 10.51 -37.30
CA SER A 729 17.82 9.88 -38.01
C SER A 729 17.38 8.53 -37.40
N TYR A 730 18.21 7.94 -36.53
CA TYR A 730 17.97 6.66 -35.84
C TYR A 730 17.84 6.84 -34.32
N GLY A 731 17.50 8.05 -33.86
CA GLY A 731 17.32 8.40 -32.45
C GLY A 731 16.06 7.83 -31.79
N ASP A 732 15.07 7.39 -32.58
CA ASP A 732 13.78 6.91 -32.08
C ASP A 732 13.22 5.75 -32.93
N GLU A 733 13.94 4.63 -32.95
CA GLU A 733 13.55 3.43 -33.70
C GLU A 733 12.55 2.59 -32.91
N GLY A 734 11.34 2.40 -33.43
CA GLY A 734 10.35 1.49 -32.87
C GLY A 734 10.78 0.02 -32.97
N ILE A 735 10.73 -0.72 -31.86
CA ILE A 735 11.18 -2.11 -31.76
C ILE A 735 10.25 -2.98 -30.91
N ILE A 736 10.33 -4.30 -31.12
CA ILE A 736 9.73 -5.27 -30.20
C ILE A 736 10.75 -5.63 -29.11
N ARG A 737 10.42 -5.34 -27.86
CA ARG A 737 11.19 -5.79 -26.70
C ARG A 737 10.62 -7.12 -26.20
N SER A 738 11.48 -8.12 -26.09
CA SER A 738 11.13 -9.41 -25.49
C SER A 738 11.71 -9.54 -24.09
N ARG A 739 10.94 -10.10 -23.16
CA ARG A 739 11.30 -10.23 -21.74
C ARG A 739 11.05 -11.64 -21.23
N VAL A 740 11.98 -12.17 -20.42
CA VAL A 740 11.81 -13.45 -19.71
C VAL A 740 12.40 -13.36 -18.30
N GLY A 741 11.90 -14.19 -17.39
CA GLY A 741 12.39 -14.28 -16.03
C GLY A 741 13.83 -14.79 -15.94
N ASN A 742 14.54 -14.37 -14.89
CA ASN A 742 15.93 -14.76 -14.65
C ASN A 742 16.04 -15.63 -13.40
N ARG A 743 16.44 -16.89 -13.59
CA ARG A 743 16.60 -17.87 -12.50
C ARG A 743 17.87 -17.66 -11.67
N ASP A 744 18.81 -16.85 -12.16
CA ASP A 744 20.14 -16.64 -11.57
C ASP A 744 20.23 -15.41 -10.64
N LEU A 745 19.13 -14.69 -10.45
CA LEU A 745 19.04 -13.53 -9.56
C LEU A 745 19.54 -13.82 -8.14
N LYS A 746 20.31 -12.90 -7.58
CA LYS A 746 20.80 -12.95 -6.21
C LYS A 746 19.81 -12.21 -5.28
N PRO A 747 19.79 -12.54 -3.98
CA PRO A 747 19.03 -11.75 -3.03
C PRO A 747 19.56 -10.31 -2.96
N GLU A 748 18.64 -9.37 -2.89
CA GLU A 748 18.91 -7.95 -2.63
C GLU A 748 19.31 -7.80 -1.15
N THR A 749 20.20 -6.86 -0.84
CA THR A 749 20.71 -6.65 0.52
C THR A 749 20.70 -5.18 0.89
N SER A 750 20.54 -4.87 2.17
CA SER A 750 20.62 -3.49 2.66
C SER A 750 21.28 -3.42 4.03
N ASP A 751 21.95 -2.30 4.29
CA ASP A 751 22.36 -1.84 5.59
C ASP A 751 21.52 -0.61 5.97
N SER A 752 21.10 -0.53 7.23
CA SER A 752 20.36 0.64 7.72
C SER A 752 20.82 1.02 9.12
N TRP A 753 20.79 2.32 9.40
CA TRP A 753 21.01 2.84 10.73
C TRP A 753 20.04 3.96 11.05
N THR A 754 19.67 4.03 12.32
CA THR A 754 18.84 5.11 12.85
C THR A 754 19.43 5.64 14.16
N THR A 755 19.30 6.94 14.38
CA THR A 755 19.63 7.58 15.65
C THR A 755 18.60 8.64 15.96
N GLY A 756 18.14 8.68 17.20
CA GLY A 756 17.04 9.57 17.54
C GLY A 756 16.94 9.89 19.01
N LEU A 757 16.05 10.84 19.28
CA LEU A 757 15.75 11.37 20.59
C LEU A 757 14.24 11.43 20.74
N VAL A 758 13.73 10.88 21.83
CA VAL A 758 12.33 11.02 22.26
C VAL A 758 12.34 11.77 23.59
N TRP A 759 11.63 12.88 23.67
CA TRP A 759 11.58 13.70 24.87
C TRP A 759 10.14 14.02 25.25
N SER A 760 9.80 13.64 26.47
CA SER A 760 8.52 13.87 27.14
C SER A 760 8.75 14.80 28.34
N PRO A 761 9.05 16.09 28.13
CA PRO A 761 9.38 17.02 29.21
C PRO A 761 8.25 17.20 30.23
N THR A 762 7.01 16.90 29.84
CA THR A 762 5.79 17.03 30.62
C THR A 762 4.77 15.99 30.17
N ASP A 763 3.78 15.66 30.98
CA ASP A 763 2.75 14.66 30.65
C ASP A 763 1.81 15.07 29.50
N TRP A 764 1.87 16.33 29.05
CA TRP A 764 1.04 16.88 27.98
C TRP A 764 1.80 17.10 26.66
N LEU A 765 3.12 16.88 26.60
CA LEU A 765 3.95 17.15 25.43
C LEU A 765 5.00 16.07 25.25
N ASP A 766 4.99 15.48 24.07
CA ASP A 766 5.99 14.53 23.60
C ASP A 766 6.49 14.97 22.22
N PHE A 767 7.77 14.77 21.96
CA PHE A 767 8.28 14.84 20.59
C PHE A 767 9.44 13.89 20.35
N SER A 768 9.58 13.47 19.09
CA SER A 768 10.73 12.71 18.63
C SER A 768 11.42 13.38 17.43
N VAL A 769 12.73 13.19 17.35
CA VAL A 769 13.53 13.49 16.16
C VAL A 769 14.37 12.26 15.87
N ASP A 770 14.27 11.72 14.67
CA ASP A 770 14.94 10.49 14.27
C ASP A 770 15.63 10.69 12.92
N TYR A 771 16.95 10.52 12.88
CA TYR A 771 17.71 10.45 11.64
C TYR A 771 17.75 9.00 11.16
N PHE A 772 17.55 8.78 9.86
CA PHE A 772 17.64 7.47 9.22
C PHE A 772 18.59 7.53 8.01
N SER A 773 19.23 6.40 7.71
CA SER A 773 19.93 6.17 6.45
C SER A 773 19.84 4.69 6.08
N ILE A 774 19.53 4.43 4.82
CA ILE A 774 19.32 3.11 4.25
C ILE A 774 20.15 3.04 2.97
N ASP A 775 21.00 2.03 2.87
CA ASP A 775 21.81 1.73 1.69
C ASP A 775 21.42 0.33 1.20
N MET A 776 21.04 0.21 -0.06
CA MET A 776 20.59 -1.03 -0.69
C MET A 776 21.46 -1.36 -1.89
N SER A 777 21.87 -2.62 -2.01
CA SER A 777 22.69 -3.11 -3.12
C SER A 777 22.11 -4.39 -3.71
N ASN A 778 22.46 -4.68 -4.97
CA ASN A 778 21.94 -5.81 -5.74
C ASN A 778 20.41 -5.76 -5.96
N GLN A 779 19.79 -4.58 -6.01
CA GLN A 779 18.35 -4.44 -6.31
C GLN A 779 18.03 -5.12 -7.65
N VAL A 780 16.89 -5.79 -7.76
CA VAL A 780 16.51 -6.44 -9.03
C VAL A 780 15.71 -5.47 -9.91
N GLN A 781 16.23 -5.18 -11.10
CA GLN A 781 15.56 -4.39 -12.12
C GLN A 781 15.72 -5.03 -13.51
N ASP A 782 14.85 -4.69 -14.46
CA ASP A 782 15.01 -5.14 -15.86
C ASP A 782 16.14 -4.36 -16.55
N LEU A 783 16.93 -5.05 -17.37
CA LEU A 783 17.85 -4.38 -18.31
C LEU A 783 17.10 -3.36 -19.16
N ARG A 784 17.63 -2.13 -19.25
CA ARG A 784 17.08 -1.08 -20.12
C ARG A 784 17.44 -1.39 -21.58
N ALA A 785 16.49 -1.24 -22.50
CA ALA A 785 16.71 -1.57 -23.92
C ALA A 785 17.80 -0.70 -24.57
N ASN A 786 17.76 0.62 -24.32
CA ASN A 786 18.80 1.54 -24.80
C ASN A 786 20.20 1.19 -24.26
N GLU A 787 20.30 0.63 -23.06
CA GLU A 787 21.59 0.21 -22.52
C GLU A 787 22.14 -1.01 -23.25
N VAL A 788 21.27 -2.00 -23.54
CA VAL A 788 21.65 -3.11 -24.43
C VAL A 788 22.12 -2.59 -25.80
N MET A 789 21.50 -1.53 -26.32
CA MET A 789 21.92 -0.89 -27.57
C MET A 789 23.28 -0.18 -27.47
N ARG A 790 23.61 0.47 -26.33
CA ARG A 790 24.95 1.05 -26.09
C ARG A 790 26.03 -0.02 -26.04
N TRP A 791 25.77 -1.11 -25.32
CA TRP A 791 26.67 -2.27 -25.29
C TRP A 791 26.83 -2.90 -26.68
N GLU A 792 25.74 -3.00 -27.44
CA GLU A 792 25.78 -3.52 -28.80
C GLU A 792 26.72 -2.68 -29.68
N ARG A 793 26.55 -1.35 -29.67
CA ARG A 793 27.47 -0.41 -30.34
C ARG A 793 28.92 -0.67 -29.90
N ASP A 794 29.18 -0.65 -28.60
CA ASP A 794 30.55 -0.75 -28.07
C ASP A 794 31.21 -2.07 -28.47
N CYS A 795 30.45 -3.17 -28.41
CA CYS A 795 30.89 -4.49 -28.80
C CYS A 795 31.09 -4.64 -30.32
N ARG A 796 30.31 -3.97 -31.17
CA ARG A 796 30.53 -3.95 -32.62
C ARG A 796 31.75 -3.11 -33.01
N LEU A 797 31.95 -1.99 -32.34
CA LEU A 797 33.01 -1.03 -32.66
C LEU A 797 34.34 -1.33 -31.94
N GLY A 798 34.32 -2.17 -30.90
CA GLY A 798 35.49 -2.47 -30.08
C GLY A 798 36.00 -1.26 -29.29
N ILE A 799 35.08 -0.43 -28.79
CA ILE A 799 35.36 0.82 -28.07
C ILE A 799 35.00 0.69 -26.57
N ASN A 800 35.36 1.68 -25.76
CA ASN A 800 35.08 1.72 -24.31
C ASN A 800 35.55 0.49 -23.50
N GLY A 801 36.57 -0.21 -24.01
CA GLY A 801 37.10 -1.42 -23.39
C GLY A 801 36.32 -2.70 -23.70
N ALA A 802 35.31 -2.65 -24.58
CA ALA A 802 34.59 -3.81 -25.07
C ALA A 802 35.48 -4.65 -26.02
N ASP A 803 35.73 -5.91 -25.65
CA ASP A 803 36.33 -6.90 -26.54
C ASP A 803 35.21 -7.64 -27.29
N PRO A 804 35.11 -7.54 -28.64
CA PRO A 804 34.09 -8.21 -29.42
C PRO A 804 34.05 -9.74 -29.25
N GLY A 805 35.17 -10.36 -28.83
CA GLY A 805 35.26 -11.79 -28.55
C GLY A 805 34.90 -12.18 -27.11
N SER A 806 34.63 -11.20 -26.23
CA SER A 806 34.28 -11.45 -24.83
C SER A 806 32.89 -12.08 -24.70
N ALA A 807 32.69 -12.84 -23.62
CA ALA A 807 31.39 -13.45 -23.32
C ALA A 807 30.27 -12.39 -23.17
N THR A 808 30.59 -11.22 -22.60
CA THR A 808 29.66 -10.10 -22.48
C THR A 808 29.23 -9.59 -23.85
N CYS A 809 30.17 -9.36 -24.77
CA CYS A 809 29.82 -8.90 -26.11
C CYS A 809 29.06 -9.94 -26.91
N VAL A 810 29.40 -11.23 -26.78
CA VAL A 810 28.63 -12.31 -27.41
C VAL A 810 27.18 -12.34 -26.90
N ASP A 811 26.97 -12.14 -25.59
CA ASP A 811 25.63 -12.07 -25.00
C ASP A 811 24.86 -10.82 -25.48
N MET A 812 25.46 -9.63 -25.37
CA MET A 812 24.82 -8.36 -25.77
C MET A 812 24.45 -8.33 -27.25
N LEU A 813 25.33 -8.82 -28.13
CA LEU A 813 25.03 -8.92 -29.56
C LEU A 813 23.92 -9.95 -29.85
N ALA A 814 23.82 -11.03 -29.08
CA ALA A 814 22.77 -12.04 -29.26
C ALA A 814 21.38 -11.56 -28.78
N ARG A 815 21.34 -10.52 -27.94
CA ARG A 815 20.08 -9.90 -27.48
C ARG A 815 19.44 -8.99 -28.53
N VAL A 816 20.21 -8.47 -29.47
CA VAL A 816 19.73 -7.55 -30.50
C VAL A 816 19.44 -8.32 -31.79
N THR A 817 18.20 -8.23 -32.26
CA THR A 817 17.80 -8.74 -33.57
C THR A 817 17.75 -7.59 -34.55
N ARG A 818 18.51 -7.69 -35.65
CA ARG A 818 18.48 -6.74 -36.77
C ARG A 818 17.93 -7.42 -38.02
N THR A 819 17.28 -6.65 -38.88
CA THR A 819 16.81 -7.10 -40.19
C THR A 819 17.98 -7.29 -41.16
N ASN A 820 17.70 -7.86 -42.34
CA ASN A 820 18.70 -8.03 -43.40
C ASN A 820 19.23 -6.70 -43.95
N THR A 821 18.49 -5.59 -43.77
CA THR A 821 18.93 -4.24 -44.15
C THR A 821 19.79 -3.58 -43.07
N GLY A 822 19.94 -4.24 -41.90
CA GLY A 822 20.70 -3.73 -40.77
C GLY A 822 19.90 -2.88 -39.78
N ALA A 823 18.62 -2.61 -40.04
CA ALA A 823 17.72 -1.92 -39.10
C ALA A 823 17.44 -2.79 -37.86
N ILE A 824 17.15 -2.18 -36.72
CA ILE A 824 16.82 -2.92 -35.49
C ILE A 824 15.38 -3.43 -35.62
N TYR A 825 15.16 -4.68 -35.22
CA TYR A 825 13.83 -5.29 -35.17
C TYR A 825 13.37 -5.52 -33.73
N GLY A 826 14.28 -5.94 -32.85
CA GLY A 826 13.92 -6.22 -31.47
C GLY A 826 15.09 -6.43 -30.53
N VAL A 827 14.81 -6.29 -29.23
CA VAL A 827 15.80 -6.41 -28.16
C VAL A 827 15.30 -7.39 -27.09
N HIS A 828 16.18 -8.25 -26.61
CA HIS A 828 15.90 -9.18 -25.51
C HIS A 828 16.45 -8.68 -24.17
N VAL A 829 15.55 -8.42 -23.22
CA VAL A 829 15.87 -7.98 -21.86
C VAL A 829 15.48 -9.02 -20.82
N ASN A 830 16.14 -8.98 -19.67
CA ASN A 830 15.77 -9.79 -18.52
C ASN A 830 16.10 -9.04 -17.22
N PRO A 831 15.52 -9.46 -16.08
CA PRO A 831 15.87 -8.92 -14.78
C PRO A 831 17.34 -9.21 -14.43
N ILE A 832 18.03 -8.24 -13.84
CA ILE A 832 19.41 -8.31 -13.34
C ILE A 832 19.51 -7.68 -11.95
N ASN A 833 20.58 -7.99 -11.21
CA ASN A 833 20.90 -7.29 -9.97
C ASN A 833 21.73 -6.04 -10.30
N ILE A 834 21.14 -4.86 -10.12
CA ILE A 834 21.77 -3.55 -10.33
C ILE A 834 22.56 -3.07 -9.09
N ALA A 835 23.33 -1.99 -9.24
CA ALA A 835 24.43 -1.64 -8.34
C ALA A 835 23.98 -1.18 -6.94
N ASN A 836 23.38 0.01 -6.81
CA ASN A 836 23.11 0.59 -5.49
C ASN A 836 21.97 1.64 -5.49
N GLU A 837 21.23 1.74 -4.40
CA GLU A 837 20.28 2.82 -4.11
C GLU A 837 20.40 3.21 -2.63
N SER A 838 20.44 4.50 -2.30
CA SER A 838 20.57 4.98 -0.92
C SER A 838 19.63 6.15 -0.62
N THR A 839 19.16 6.25 0.62
CA THR A 839 18.29 7.33 1.09
C THR A 839 18.56 7.69 2.54
N ASP A 840 18.69 8.98 2.84
CA ASP A 840 18.84 9.48 4.22
C ASP A 840 18.03 10.73 4.52
N GLY A 841 17.64 10.88 5.78
CA GLY A 841 16.76 11.96 6.18
C GLY A 841 16.44 12.02 7.66
N VAL A 842 15.49 12.89 7.99
CA VAL A 842 15.02 13.14 9.35
C VAL A 842 13.52 13.03 9.41
N ASP A 843 13.02 12.28 10.39
CA ASP A 843 11.64 12.29 10.83
C ASP A 843 11.51 13.10 12.12
N PHE A 844 10.41 13.83 12.23
CA PHE A 844 10.00 14.56 13.43
C PHE A 844 8.55 14.20 13.74
N SER A 845 8.28 13.89 15.01
CA SER A 845 6.92 13.68 15.51
C SER A 845 6.68 14.52 16.76
N THR A 846 5.43 14.93 16.98
CA THR A 846 5.03 15.60 18.22
C THR A 846 3.59 15.28 18.57
N HIS A 847 3.34 15.08 19.86
CA HIS A 847 2.02 14.86 20.43
C HIS A 847 1.82 15.86 21.56
N VAL A 848 0.67 16.51 21.58
CA VAL A 848 0.30 17.46 22.62
C VAL A 848 -1.10 17.14 23.10
N ARG A 849 -1.29 16.96 24.41
CA ARG A 849 -2.61 16.76 25.03
C ARG A 849 -2.86 17.85 26.07
N MET A 850 -3.69 18.82 25.72
CA MET A 850 -4.02 19.93 26.61
C MET A 850 -5.45 19.80 27.12
N GLU A 851 -5.60 19.64 28.43
CA GLU A 851 -6.91 19.67 29.09
C GLU A 851 -7.24 21.10 29.53
N THR A 852 -8.43 21.58 29.15
CA THR A 852 -8.86 22.95 29.44
C THR A 852 -10.31 22.96 29.89
N GLY A 853 -10.77 24.05 30.51
CA GLY A 853 -12.20 24.24 30.82
C GLY A 853 -13.11 24.31 29.57
N PHE A 854 -12.53 24.37 28.37
CA PHE A 854 -13.24 24.33 27.09
C PHE A 854 -13.22 22.96 26.42
N GLY A 855 -12.61 21.93 27.04
CA GLY A 855 -12.47 20.59 26.49
C GLY A 855 -11.01 20.15 26.38
N THR A 856 -10.81 18.94 25.88
CA THR A 856 -9.50 18.33 25.67
C THR A 856 -9.06 18.55 24.24
N PHE A 857 -7.91 19.19 24.07
CA PHE A 857 -7.27 19.37 22.77
C PHE A 857 -6.14 18.36 22.59
N ARG A 858 -6.09 17.72 21.42
CA ARG A 858 -5.01 16.82 21.03
C ARG A 858 -4.38 17.31 19.73
N LEU A 859 -3.09 17.64 19.76
CA LEU A 859 -2.30 17.91 18.56
C LEU A 859 -1.45 16.69 18.24
N ALA A 860 -1.45 16.25 16.99
CA ALA A 860 -0.49 15.25 16.49
C ALA A 860 0.17 15.81 15.23
N GLY A 861 1.49 15.94 15.23
CA GLY A 861 2.28 16.46 14.12
C GLY A 861 3.34 15.47 13.68
N ASN A 862 3.49 15.28 12.38
CA ASN A 862 4.53 14.46 11.76
C ASN A 862 5.17 15.23 10.60
N TYR A 863 6.47 15.09 10.44
CA TYR A 863 7.24 15.69 9.35
C TYR A 863 8.39 14.77 8.96
N THR A 864 8.53 14.49 7.68
CA THR A 864 9.67 13.76 7.11
C THR A 864 10.36 14.66 6.11
N TRP A 865 11.69 14.75 6.19
CA TRP A 865 12.54 15.42 5.22
C TRP A 865 13.66 14.48 4.78
N VAL A 866 13.76 14.27 3.47
CA VAL A 866 14.80 13.46 2.85
C VAL A 866 15.90 14.39 2.34
N ARG A 867 17.13 14.13 2.76
CA ARG A 867 18.30 14.94 2.37
C ARG A 867 18.85 14.51 1.03
N THR A 868 18.91 13.21 0.77
CA THR A 868 19.51 12.60 -0.42
C THR A 868 18.74 11.33 -0.71
N HIS A 869 18.50 11.10 -2.01
CA HIS A 869 17.98 9.84 -2.51
C HIS A 869 18.72 9.58 -3.81
N GLU A 870 19.65 8.65 -3.77
CA GLU A 870 20.62 8.42 -4.84
C GLU A 870 20.43 7.02 -5.41
N ILE A 871 20.49 6.91 -6.74
CA ILE A 871 20.45 5.63 -7.44
C ILE A 871 21.62 5.50 -8.39
N GLN A 872 22.17 4.28 -8.48
CA GLN A 872 23.17 3.88 -9.44
C GLN A 872 22.75 2.54 -10.02
N GLU A 873 22.39 2.52 -11.30
CA GLU A 873 21.93 1.28 -11.93
C GLU A 873 23.11 0.35 -12.25
N TYR A 874 24.17 0.88 -12.85
CA TYR A 874 25.36 0.07 -13.16
C TYR A 874 26.61 0.60 -12.45
N PRO A 875 27.57 -0.27 -12.07
CA PRO A 875 28.77 0.16 -11.35
C PRO A 875 29.63 1.21 -12.06
N ASP A 876 29.52 1.30 -13.38
CA ASP A 876 30.22 2.21 -14.27
C ASP A 876 29.42 3.48 -14.65
N GLU A 877 28.16 3.58 -14.24
CA GLU A 877 27.33 4.77 -14.41
C GLU A 877 27.52 5.80 -13.29
N ALA A 878 27.12 7.04 -13.58
CA ALA A 878 27.06 8.09 -12.60
C ALA A 878 25.95 7.82 -11.58
N VAL A 879 26.18 8.24 -10.34
CA VAL A 879 25.14 8.29 -9.31
C VAL A 879 24.18 9.42 -9.65
N VAL A 880 22.88 9.13 -9.68
CA VAL A 880 21.81 10.11 -9.93
C VAL A 880 21.16 10.48 -8.61
N ASP A 881 21.14 11.78 -8.26
CA ASP A 881 20.27 12.31 -7.19
C ASP A 881 18.85 12.43 -7.72
N MET A 882 17.94 11.61 -7.21
CA MET A 882 16.54 11.55 -7.64
C MET A 882 15.78 12.86 -7.40
N PHE A 883 16.28 13.76 -6.53
CA PHE A 883 15.70 15.09 -6.33
C PHE A 883 16.29 16.19 -7.21
N ALA A 884 17.28 15.86 -8.05
CA ALA A 884 17.86 16.77 -9.01
C ALA A 884 16.84 17.18 -10.08
N VAL A 885 17.16 18.24 -10.81
CA VAL A 885 16.41 18.62 -12.01
C VAL A 885 16.80 17.64 -13.13
N ASN A 886 15.85 17.24 -13.96
CA ASN A 886 16.03 16.22 -14.99
C ASN A 886 16.54 14.87 -14.44
N SER A 887 15.97 14.43 -13.31
CA SER A 887 16.32 13.13 -12.72
C SER A 887 15.45 11.97 -13.22
N GLY A 888 14.29 12.24 -13.83
CA GLY A 888 13.31 11.21 -14.21
C GLY A 888 12.43 10.71 -13.06
N TYR A 889 12.53 11.30 -11.85
CA TYR A 889 11.81 10.82 -10.67
C TYR A 889 10.90 11.89 -10.05
N ASP A 890 9.64 11.50 -9.78
CA ASP A 890 8.64 12.38 -9.15
C ASP A 890 8.38 11.98 -7.69
N ILE A 891 9.34 12.29 -6.80
CA ILE A 891 9.25 12.00 -5.36
C ILE A 891 9.39 13.25 -4.48
N PRO A 892 8.59 13.38 -3.41
CA PRO A 892 8.64 14.54 -2.53
C PRO A 892 9.81 14.47 -1.56
N ARG A 893 10.63 15.52 -1.57
CA ARG A 893 11.70 15.71 -0.58
C ARG A 893 11.18 15.89 0.86
N SER A 894 9.94 16.33 1.03
CA SER A 894 9.34 16.54 2.36
C SER A 894 7.85 16.27 2.37
N LYS A 895 7.35 15.70 3.46
CA LYS A 895 5.92 15.55 3.75
C LYS A 895 5.65 16.00 5.18
N ALA A 896 4.50 16.64 5.41
CA ALA A 896 4.05 17.03 6.74
C ALA A 896 2.58 16.67 6.95
N SER A 897 2.23 16.31 8.17
CA SER A 897 0.87 15.99 8.59
C SER A 897 0.63 16.62 9.96
N LEU A 898 -0.45 17.38 10.11
CA LEU A 898 -0.81 18.01 11.38
C LEU A 898 -2.29 17.83 11.66
N ARG A 899 -2.62 17.27 12.81
CA ARG A 899 -3.98 17.08 13.28
C ARG A 899 -4.20 17.85 14.56
N LEU A 900 -5.28 18.62 14.61
CA LEU A 900 -5.80 19.19 15.84
C LEU A 900 -7.18 18.60 16.08
N SER A 901 -7.35 17.92 17.21
CA SER A 901 -8.61 17.35 17.68
C SER A 901 -9.06 18.05 18.95
N TRP A 902 -10.37 18.15 19.15
CA TRP A 902 -11.01 18.76 20.30
C TRP A 902 -12.22 17.92 20.72
N GLU A 903 -12.38 17.69 22.02
CA GLU A 903 -13.49 16.94 22.58
C GLU A 903 -14.05 17.62 23.84
N ARG A 904 -15.38 17.65 23.96
CA ARG A 904 -16.08 18.15 25.14
C ARG A 904 -17.52 17.64 25.22
N GLU A 905 -17.92 17.05 26.35
CA GLU A 905 -19.32 16.74 26.68
C GLU A 905 -20.08 16.06 25.52
N GLY A 906 -19.48 15.03 24.91
CA GLY A 906 -20.05 14.30 23.77
C GLY A 906 -19.83 14.94 22.39
N TRP A 907 -19.34 16.18 22.32
CA TRP A 907 -18.91 16.81 21.06
C TRP A 907 -17.46 16.46 20.76
N SER A 908 -17.17 16.22 19.48
CA SER A 908 -15.81 16.11 18.97
C SER A 908 -15.66 16.90 17.68
N ALA A 909 -14.47 17.45 17.45
CA ALA A 909 -14.10 18.06 16.19
C ALA A 909 -12.63 17.81 15.92
N ALA A 910 -12.26 17.58 14.66
CA ALA A 910 -10.86 17.57 14.28
C ALA A 910 -10.63 18.20 12.91
N ILE A 911 -9.44 18.75 12.73
CA ILE A 911 -8.93 19.18 11.43
C ILE A 911 -7.57 18.52 11.19
N GLN A 912 -7.42 17.90 10.03
CA GLN A 912 -6.22 17.24 9.58
C GLN A 912 -5.69 17.98 8.36
N GLY A 913 -4.53 18.62 8.49
CA GLY A 913 -3.76 19.21 7.39
C GLY A 913 -2.69 18.24 6.92
N ARG A 914 -2.49 18.18 5.61
CA ARG A 914 -1.41 17.44 4.93
C ARG A 914 -0.67 18.40 4.00
N ARG A 915 0.65 18.41 4.04
CA ARG A 915 1.52 19.15 3.13
C ARG A 915 2.38 18.18 2.35
N LEU A 916 2.33 18.29 1.02
CA LEU A 916 3.27 17.66 0.12
C LEU A 916 4.33 18.69 -0.30
N GLY A 917 5.60 18.30 -0.29
CA GLY A 917 6.71 19.15 -0.73
C GLY A 917 6.60 19.54 -2.21
N SER A 918 7.57 20.34 -2.67
CA SER A 918 7.72 20.60 -4.11
C SER A 918 8.07 19.30 -4.84
N LEU A 919 7.52 19.16 -6.03
CA LEU A 919 7.81 18.07 -6.98
C LEU A 919 8.43 18.67 -8.25
N PRO A 920 9.15 17.90 -9.09
CA PRO A 920 9.48 18.33 -10.44
C PRO A 920 8.23 18.74 -11.22
N ASN A 921 8.37 19.65 -12.19
CA ASN A 921 7.34 19.88 -13.19
C ASN A 921 7.48 18.85 -14.34
N GLY A 922 6.52 18.80 -15.26
CA GLY A 922 6.53 17.90 -16.42
C GLY A 922 7.86 17.88 -17.18
N TRP A 923 8.44 19.04 -17.54
CA TRP A 923 9.71 19.06 -18.27
C TRP A 923 10.90 18.54 -17.46
N SER A 924 10.94 18.82 -16.15
CA SER A 924 12.00 18.27 -15.29
C SER A 924 11.83 16.78 -15.05
N TYR A 925 10.60 16.26 -15.10
CA TYR A 925 10.34 14.82 -15.01
C TYR A 925 10.70 14.12 -16.32
N ASP A 926 10.33 14.70 -17.45
CA ASP A 926 10.63 14.20 -18.81
C ASP A 926 12.10 14.43 -19.22
N GLU A 927 12.94 14.96 -18.31
CA GLU A 927 14.37 15.20 -18.50
C GLU A 927 14.73 16.23 -19.59
N VAL A 928 13.78 17.09 -19.97
CA VAL A 928 13.92 18.07 -21.08
C VAL A 928 13.96 19.53 -20.62
N TRP A 929 14.01 19.80 -19.31
CA TRP A 929 14.08 21.19 -18.82
C TRP A 929 15.47 21.81 -19.08
N GLU A 930 15.50 23.05 -19.57
CA GLU A 930 16.74 23.78 -19.85
C GLU A 930 16.89 25.10 -19.07
N GLU A 931 18.13 25.57 -18.90
CA GLU A 931 18.40 26.86 -18.24
C GLU A 931 17.83 28.02 -19.06
N GLY A 932 16.75 28.62 -18.57
CA GLY A 932 16.00 29.67 -19.26
C GLY A 932 14.49 29.39 -19.28
N ASP A 933 14.10 28.14 -19.07
CA ASP A 933 12.71 27.72 -18.92
C ASP A 933 12.07 28.22 -17.62
N PRO A 934 10.73 28.28 -17.54
CA PRO A 934 10.01 28.43 -16.28
C PRO A 934 10.49 27.39 -15.27
N GLY A 935 10.54 27.77 -13.99
CA GLY A 935 11.23 26.98 -12.96
C GLY A 935 10.88 25.47 -12.94
N PRO A 936 11.84 24.59 -12.63
CA PRO A 936 11.75 23.14 -12.88
C PRO A 936 10.84 22.37 -11.91
N LYS A 937 10.05 23.07 -11.09
CA LYS A 937 9.33 22.47 -9.96
C LYS A 937 7.96 23.09 -9.77
N ILE A 938 6.99 22.25 -9.42
CA ILE A 938 5.72 22.70 -8.86
C ILE A 938 5.87 22.99 -7.36
N GLY A 939 5.16 24.01 -6.89
CA GLY A 939 5.19 24.42 -5.48
C GLY A 939 4.57 23.38 -4.54
N ALA A 940 4.91 23.46 -3.26
CA ALA A 940 4.31 22.61 -2.23
C ALA A 940 2.79 22.78 -2.16
N THR A 941 2.06 21.68 -1.95
CA THR A 941 0.60 21.65 -1.91
C THR A 941 0.06 21.30 -0.53
N TYR A 942 -1.20 21.64 -0.28
CA TYR A 942 -1.85 21.51 1.02
C TYR A 942 -3.27 20.96 0.87
N ARG A 943 -3.60 19.90 1.60
CA ARG A 943 -4.94 19.30 1.66
C ARG A 943 -5.42 19.27 3.11
N TYR A 944 -6.72 19.47 3.31
CA TYR A 944 -7.32 19.53 4.63
C TYR A 944 -8.57 18.66 4.69
N ASN A 945 -8.68 17.86 5.74
CA ASN A 945 -9.91 17.16 6.11
C ASN A 945 -10.44 17.74 7.42
N ALA A 946 -11.75 17.76 7.61
CA ALA A 946 -12.38 18.14 8.86
C ALA A 946 -13.41 17.10 9.29
N THR A 947 -13.53 16.87 10.59
CA THR A 947 -14.51 15.96 11.17
C THR A 947 -15.23 16.64 12.33
N PHE A 948 -16.50 16.34 12.50
CA PHE A 948 -17.35 16.86 13.56
C PHE A 948 -18.31 15.78 14.05
N GLY A 949 -18.22 15.42 15.32
CA GLY A 949 -18.99 14.37 15.95
C GLY A 949 -19.86 14.88 17.10
N TYR A 950 -21.01 14.22 17.28
CA TYR A 950 -21.87 14.41 18.44
C TYR A 950 -22.40 13.06 18.95
N ALA A 951 -21.97 12.67 20.15
CA ALA A 951 -22.52 11.57 20.92
C ALA A 951 -23.76 12.09 21.69
N PHE A 952 -24.94 11.83 21.13
CA PHE A 952 -26.21 12.29 21.70
C PHE A 952 -26.79 11.32 22.75
N THR A 953 -26.17 10.15 22.89
CA THR A 953 -26.33 9.22 24.01
C THR A 953 -24.98 8.57 24.29
N ASP A 954 -24.85 7.88 25.42
CA ASP A 954 -23.65 7.11 25.77
C ASP A 954 -23.30 6.02 24.73
N HIS A 955 -24.24 5.63 23.87
CA HIS A 955 -24.07 4.52 22.92
C HIS A 955 -24.36 4.88 21.47
N SER A 956 -24.60 6.14 21.15
CA SER A 956 -24.91 6.58 19.78
C SER A 956 -24.22 7.89 19.43
N ARG A 957 -23.52 7.89 18.29
CA ARG A 957 -22.79 9.05 17.76
C ARG A 957 -23.13 9.26 16.29
N ILE A 958 -23.26 10.51 15.89
CA ILE A 958 -23.25 10.93 14.48
C ILE A 958 -21.94 11.70 14.24
N THR A 959 -21.26 11.40 13.13
CA THR A 959 -20.05 12.11 12.69
C THR A 959 -20.23 12.59 11.25
N LEU A 960 -19.95 13.86 11.00
CA LEU A 960 -19.79 14.44 9.67
C LEU A 960 -18.29 14.60 9.39
N SER A 961 -17.83 14.03 8.28
CA SER A 961 -16.46 14.22 7.80
C SER A 961 -16.47 14.89 6.43
N VAL A 962 -15.58 15.85 6.21
CA VAL A 962 -15.37 16.54 4.94
C VAL A 962 -13.94 16.30 4.51
N VAL A 963 -13.76 15.59 3.40
CA VAL A 963 -12.46 15.34 2.77
C VAL A 963 -12.23 16.42 1.71
N ASN A 964 -11.01 16.95 1.66
CA ASN A 964 -10.67 18.10 0.81
C ASN A 964 -11.57 19.33 1.10
N LEU A 965 -11.56 19.78 2.36
CA LEU A 965 -12.41 20.85 2.91
C LEU A 965 -12.44 22.12 2.05
N PHE A 966 -11.30 22.51 1.47
CA PHE A 966 -11.18 23.73 0.65
C PHE A 966 -11.30 23.48 -0.85
N ASP A 967 -11.74 22.30 -1.25
CA ASP A 967 -11.90 21.89 -2.65
C ASP A 967 -10.67 22.22 -3.51
N LYS A 968 -9.48 21.87 -2.99
CA LYS A 968 -8.23 22.11 -3.70
C LYS A 968 -8.13 21.15 -4.88
N GLN A 969 -7.79 21.71 -6.04
CA GLN A 969 -7.51 21.00 -7.27
C GLN A 969 -6.00 20.69 -7.36
N PRO A 970 -5.56 19.82 -8.29
CA PRO A 970 -4.15 19.67 -8.60
C PRO A 970 -3.48 21.02 -8.93
N PRO A 971 -2.18 21.19 -8.63
CA PRO A 971 -1.46 22.38 -9.03
C PRO A 971 -1.43 22.48 -10.57
N ALA A 972 -1.65 23.67 -11.10
CA ALA A 972 -1.53 23.90 -12.54
C ALA A 972 -0.06 23.83 -12.96
N ASP A 973 0.26 22.88 -13.84
CA ASP A 973 1.59 22.74 -14.45
C ASP A 973 1.47 22.92 -15.96
N PRO A 974 1.98 24.03 -16.54
CA PRO A 974 1.93 24.25 -17.98
C PRO A 974 2.79 23.28 -18.80
N THR A 975 3.68 22.54 -18.14
CA THR A 975 4.63 21.61 -18.76
C THR A 975 4.15 20.16 -18.73
N TYR A 976 3.13 19.83 -17.93
CA TYR A 976 2.56 18.48 -17.86
C TYR A 976 1.51 18.28 -18.97
N THR A 977 1.95 17.75 -20.11
CA THR A 977 1.12 17.72 -21.33
C THR A 977 0.38 16.41 -21.57
N SER A 978 0.66 15.36 -20.80
CA SER A 978 -0.06 14.09 -20.88
C SER A 978 -1.39 14.20 -20.13
N TYR A 979 -2.49 13.72 -20.73
CA TYR A 979 -3.80 13.67 -20.05
C TYR A 979 -3.68 12.79 -18.79
N PRO A 980 -4.22 13.17 -17.61
CA PRO A 980 -5.19 14.26 -17.36
C PRO A 980 -4.58 15.64 -17.03
N TYR A 981 -3.34 15.91 -17.47
CA TYR A 981 -2.65 17.21 -17.39
C TYR A 981 -2.20 17.61 -15.98
N TYR A 982 -2.06 16.62 -15.11
CA TYR A 982 -1.44 16.75 -13.80
C TYR A 982 -0.88 15.40 -13.38
N ASP A 983 0.07 15.41 -12.45
CA ASP A 983 0.60 14.19 -11.89
C ASP A 983 -0.44 13.43 -11.03
N ILE A 984 -0.83 12.25 -11.51
CA ILE A 984 -1.82 11.37 -10.87
C ILE A 984 -1.23 10.54 -9.72
N SER A 985 0.10 10.50 -9.59
CA SER A 985 0.80 9.81 -8.51
C SER A 985 0.55 10.52 -7.17
N TRP A 986 0.50 11.85 -7.19
CA TRP A 986 0.31 12.67 -6.00
C TRP A 986 -1.02 13.44 -5.93
N PHE A 987 -1.73 13.59 -7.05
CA PHE A 987 -2.94 14.41 -7.12
C PHE A 987 -4.16 13.72 -7.73
N ASP A 988 -5.34 14.26 -7.40
CA ASP A 988 -6.62 13.89 -7.98
C ASP A 988 -7.51 15.13 -8.12
N THR A 989 -8.52 14.99 -8.99
CA THR A 989 -9.60 15.96 -9.21
C THR A 989 -10.93 15.50 -8.62
N GLN A 990 -10.96 14.55 -7.67
CA GLN A 990 -12.22 14.07 -7.07
C GLN A 990 -13.06 15.21 -6.50
N GLY A 991 -12.39 16.23 -5.98
CA GLY A 991 -12.99 17.41 -5.36
C GLY A 991 -13.33 17.18 -3.88
N ARG A 992 -14.11 18.09 -3.30
CA ARG A 992 -14.60 17.97 -1.93
C ARG A 992 -15.64 16.86 -1.79
N SER A 993 -15.55 16.08 -0.72
CA SER A 993 -16.50 14.99 -0.43
C SER A 993 -17.00 15.04 1.02
N PHE A 994 -18.28 14.73 1.21
CA PHE A 994 -18.96 14.69 2.50
C PHE A 994 -19.27 13.26 2.90
N PHE A 995 -19.06 12.94 4.18
CA PHE A 995 -19.38 11.64 4.74
C PHE A 995 -20.17 11.80 6.02
N LEU A 996 -21.32 11.14 6.11
CA LEU A 996 -22.13 11.05 7.32
C LEU A 996 -22.04 9.64 7.88
N GLN A 997 -21.56 9.52 9.12
CA GLN A 997 -21.45 8.25 9.82
C GLN A 997 -22.37 8.23 11.03
N TYR A 998 -23.09 7.13 11.19
CA TYR A 998 -23.83 6.78 12.40
C TYR A 998 -23.18 5.56 13.05
N THR A 999 -22.80 5.70 14.31
CA THR A 999 -22.23 4.64 15.14
C THR A 999 -23.21 4.35 16.28
N HIS A 1000 -23.57 3.08 16.45
CA HIS A 1000 -24.38 2.61 17.56
C HIS A 1000 -23.77 1.38 18.22
N LYS A 1001 -23.73 1.37 19.54
CA LYS A 1001 -23.16 0.29 20.34
C LYS A 1001 -24.23 -0.36 21.21
N PHE A 1002 -24.44 -1.66 21.06
CA PHE A 1002 -25.36 -2.44 21.88
C PHE A 1002 -24.59 -3.03 23.06
N GLY A 1003 -24.72 -2.40 24.22
CA GLY A 1003 -23.99 -2.77 25.45
C GLY A 1003 -22.52 -2.35 25.41
N GLY A 1004 -21.74 -2.81 26.38
CA GLY A 1004 -20.35 -2.37 26.54
C GLY A 1004 -20.24 -0.98 27.16
N GLU A 1005 -19.06 -0.38 27.05
CA GLU A 1005 -18.77 0.96 27.59
C GLU A 1005 -19.41 2.08 26.75
N ALA A 1006 -19.40 3.31 27.26
CA ALA A 1006 -19.85 4.48 26.51
C ALA A 1006 -18.90 4.80 25.32
N LEU A 1007 -19.41 5.48 24.30
CA LEU A 1007 -18.69 5.83 23.05
C LEU A 1007 -17.64 6.93 23.18
#